data_AF-A0A258M013-F1
#
_entry.id   AF-A0A258M013-F1
#
_cell.length_a   1.000
_cell.length_b   1.000
_cell.length_c   1.000
_cell.angle_alpha   90.00
_cell.angle_beta   90.00
_cell.angle_gamma   90.00
#
_symmetry.space_group_name_H-M   'P 1'
#
loop_
_entity.id
_entity.type
_entity.pdbx_description
1 polymer ?
#
loop_
_entity_poly.entity_id
_entity_poly.type
_entity_poly.pdbx_seq_one_letter_code
_entity_poly.pdbx_strand_id
1 'polypeptide(L)'
;MPSDPTKPLLRLRPGAPQPRVLGRQARPPRSEAYSSDVQESRFGPTFSRLAEVLARDPAGLELRADPAGLAPERLLVFEVRGSIAPFVKAINKVRGLELVDEEELPEDEDKSPVAYLLVPDVRALRHIESLWRNWRAGREMPDGFTPWRDVFACLRALRPWGPEDRVQPADGDTLSEEIFGKSDDDVIPLEIELIFRPQTASGVTSEAILSQAIEAEGGRVISRARLDDIAYHAVLARLPVRAVREITARSQASIAGLEPVMYIRPQSRVSLLDLVDNQPLETPSQGRDVGADPIVAVLDGVPMAGHPLLQRHLIIEDLFGLEANALVSQRLHGTAMTSLIVHGDRNRPEPALPRRVHCIPVLGSGDGFPPDRLIVDLIYQAVFQMRGNAEPSAPHVIIVNISLGNRRRQFHGQLSPWARLLDRLAYRFGILFIVSAGNVLDEFSMHAFSTSVQFEEANPTQRARGTINALAGVFGDRRLLSPAETVNGLTIGARNWDWVSTRDRHFAHSNVDPFPALDTANPSSALGPGFADSVKPDFLMPGGREHLRVVGSGDSITVTPGRPGRGMGLRVAAPPAGQGLENAEAFTNGTSAATAIASRTAHRIHDALEGEYGEDFLRLPNVSRAVLIKALLVHPARWPEDTAALVRELLGPTGRGQASRQKDNIRRFLG
;
A
#
# COMPACT_ATOMS: atom_id res chain seq x y z
N MET A 1 22.14 19.08 24.08
CA MET A 1 23.25 19.93 23.60
C MET A 1 22.63 21.09 22.83
N PRO A 2 22.89 22.35 23.20
CA PRO A 2 22.43 23.50 22.41
C PRO A 2 23.24 23.56 21.10
N SER A 3 22.56 23.65 19.96
CA SER A 3 23.21 23.79 18.65
C SER A 3 23.78 25.19 18.48
N ASP A 4 25.09 25.28 18.20
CA ASP A 4 25.77 26.51 17.83
C ASP A 4 25.28 27.00 16.45
N PRO A 5 24.58 28.14 16.36
CA PRO A 5 23.94 28.63 15.13
C PRO A 5 24.93 29.10 14.06
N THR A 6 26.24 29.09 14.34
CA THR A 6 27.29 29.49 13.38
C THR A 6 27.93 28.32 12.64
N LYS A 7 27.45 27.09 12.86
CA LYS A 7 28.00 25.87 12.26
C LYS A 7 26.96 25.16 11.37
N PRO A 8 27.36 24.66 10.18
CA PRO A 8 26.44 23.93 9.32
C PRO A 8 25.87 22.70 10.03
N LEU A 9 24.56 22.48 9.84
CA LEU A 9 23.77 21.40 10.46
C LEU A 9 24.34 19.99 10.19
N LEU A 10 25.14 19.83 9.13
CA LEU A 10 25.93 18.64 8.86
C LEU A 10 27.39 19.02 8.58
N ARG A 11 28.32 18.53 9.40
CA ARG A 11 29.73 18.39 8.99
C ARG A 11 29.87 17.09 8.19
N LEU A 12 29.55 17.14 6.91
CA LEU A 12 30.06 16.13 5.96
C LEU A 12 31.55 16.39 5.78
N ARG A 13 32.40 15.92 6.70
CA ARG A 13 33.77 15.59 6.32
C ARG A 13 33.65 14.27 5.57
N PRO A 14 33.79 14.25 4.24
CA PRO A 14 33.80 12.98 3.52
C PRO A 14 34.98 12.20 4.10
N GLY A 15 34.70 11.14 4.85
CA GLY A 15 35.74 10.16 5.15
C GLY A 15 36.30 9.66 3.82
N ALA A 16 37.59 9.34 3.78
CA ALA A 16 38.14 8.63 2.62
C ALA A 16 37.21 7.43 2.31
N PRO A 17 36.83 7.21 1.04
CA PRO A 17 35.89 6.16 0.67
C PRO A 17 36.38 4.83 1.24
N GLN A 18 35.73 4.37 2.30
CA GLN A 18 36.00 3.04 2.82
C GLN A 18 35.34 2.04 1.86
N PRO A 19 36.03 0.96 1.47
CA PRO A 19 35.39 -0.11 0.72
C PRO A 19 34.18 -0.58 1.53
N ARG A 20 32.99 -0.48 0.92
CA ARG A 20 31.74 -0.96 1.53
C ARG A 20 31.99 -2.39 1.99
N VAL A 21 31.76 -2.67 3.28
CA VAL A 21 31.80 -4.05 3.78
C VAL A 21 30.75 -4.82 2.98
N LEU A 22 31.21 -5.62 2.03
CA LEU A 22 30.36 -6.52 1.28
C LEU A 22 29.80 -7.51 2.29
N GLY A 23 28.51 -7.36 2.62
CA GLY A 23 27.81 -8.37 3.37
C GLY A 23 27.99 -9.71 2.66
N ARG A 24 28.27 -10.78 3.41
CA ARG A 24 28.17 -12.13 2.84
C ARG A 24 26.72 -12.32 2.40
N GLN A 25 26.50 -12.54 1.11
CA GLN A 25 25.21 -13.06 0.64
C GLN A 25 24.92 -14.33 1.45
N ALA A 26 23.86 -14.29 2.25
CA ALA A 26 23.29 -15.50 2.78
C ALA A 26 22.95 -16.38 1.56
N ARG A 27 23.57 -17.55 1.45
CA ARG A 27 23.12 -18.55 0.49
C ARG A 27 21.92 -19.21 1.15
N PRO A 28 20.68 -18.94 0.72
CA PRO A 28 19.54 -19.71 1.23
C PRO A 28 19.86 -21.20 1.03
N PRO A 29 19.48 -22.07 1.97
CA PRO A 29 19.60 -23.50 1.76
C PRO A 29 18.90 -23.85 0.44
N ARG A 30 19.55 -24.66 -0.40
CA ARG A 30 18.93 -25.14 -1.64
C ARG A 30 17.67 -25.93 -1.26
N SER A 31 16.56 -25.59 -1.90
CA SER A 31 15.32 -26.34 -1.79
C SER A 31 15.55 -27.80 -2.13
N GLU A 32 14.80 -28.68 -1.47
CA GLU A 32 14.90 -30.11 -1.69
C GLU A 32 14.27 -30.49 -3.03
N ALA A 33 15.11 -30.99 -3.94
CA ALA A 33 14.69 -31.43 -5.27
C ALA A 33 13.87 -32.72 -5.20
N TYR A 34 12.86 -32.82 -6.05
CA TYR A 34 12.18 -34.08 -6.33
C TYR A 34 13.10 -35.00 -7.17
N SER A 35 12.89 -36.31 -7.08
CA SER A 35 13.56 -37.25 -7.99
C SER A 35 13.06 -37.08 -9.43
N SER A 36 13.90 -37.41 -10.40
CA SER A 36 13.54 -37.37 -11.82
C SER A 36 12.31 -38.22 -12.14
N ASP A 37 12.19 -39.39 -11.50
CA ASP A 37 11.08 -40.32 -11.75
C ASP A 37 9.74 -39.77 -11.25
N VAL A 38 9.74 -39.09 -10.10
CA VAL A 38 8.56 -38.41 -9.56
C VAL A 38 8.12 -37.28 -10.50
N GLN A 39 9.08 -36.50 -10.99
CA GLN A 39 8.81 -35.40 -11.92
C GLN A 39 8.30 -35.91 -13.27
N GLU A 40 8.86 -36.99 -13.83
CA GLU A 40 8.37 -37.59 -15.07
C GLU A 40 6.94 -38.13 -14.90
N SER A 41 6.66 -38.81 -13.78
CA SER A 41 5.30 -39.28 -13.50
C SER A 41 4.29 -38.13 -13.39
N ARG A 42 4.71 -36.95 -12.91
CA ARG A 42 3.83 -35.78 -12.71
C ARG A 42 3.64 -34.95 -13.99
N PHE A 43 4.73 -34.60 -14.66
CA PHE A 43 4.72 -33.61 -15.76
C PHE A 43 5.04 -34.21 -17.13
N GLY A 44 5.54 -35.44 -17.19
CA GLY A 44 5.80 -36.17 -18.43
C GLY A 44 4.58 -36.21 -19.36
N PRO A 45 3.35 -36.53 -18.87
CA PRO A 45 2.15 -36.48 -19.71
C PRO A 45 1.87 -35.10 -20.30
N THR A 46 2.05 -34.04 -19.51
CA THR A 46 1.82 -32.65 -19.93
C THR A 46 2.77 -32.24 -21.04
N PHE A 47 4.08 -32.49 -20.87
CA PHE A 47 5.08 -32.17 -21.89
C PHE A 47 4.97 -33.06 -23.12
N SER A 48 4.60 -34.33 -22.97
CA SER A 48 4.37 -35.23 -24.11
C SER A 48 3.19 -34.76 -24.95
N ARG A 49 2.08 -34.38 -24.32
CA ARG A 49 0.93 -33.79 -25.01
C ARG A 49 1.30 -32.49 -25.72
N LEU A 50 2.06 -31.61 -25.04
CA LEU A 50 2.56 -30.38 -25.64
C LEU A 50 3.40 -30.66 -26.90
N ALA A 51 4.33 -31.62 -26.83
CA ALA A 51 5.17 -32.02 -27.96
C ALA A 51 4.35 -32.58 -29.11
N GLU A 52 3.40 -33.48 -28.84
CA GLU A 52 2.56 -34.09 -29.86
C GLU A 52 1.65 -33.09 -30.57
N VAL A 53 1.07 -32.14 -29.83
CA VAL A 53 0.21 -31.11 -30.44
C VAL A 53 1.06 -30.12 -31.24
N LEU A 54 2.20 -29.65 -30.73
CA LEU A 54 3.08 -28.72 -31.47
C LEU A 54 3.72 -29.33 -32.72
N ALA A 55 3.80 -30.66 -32.79
CA ALA A 55 4.22 -31.40 -33.99
C ALA A 55 3.11 -31.48 -35.05
N ARG A 56 1.85 -31.60 -34.64
CA ARG A 56 0.67 -31.69 -35.52
C ARG A 56 0.16 -30.32 -35.96
N ASP A 57 0.10 -29.38 -35.02
CA ASP A 57 -0.33 -28.00 -35.20
C ASP A 57 0.79 -27.03 -34.80
N PRO A 58 1.64 -26.65 -35.75
CA PRO A 58 2.73 -25.71 -35.50
C PRO A 58 2.32 -24.32 -35.03
N ALA A 59 1.05 -23.93 -35.19
CA ALA A 59 0.52 -22.65 -34.74
C ALA A 59 -0.04 -22.72 -33.31
N GLY A 60 -0.22 -23.92 -32.75
CA GLY A 60 -0.72 -24.12 -31.39
C GLY A 60 -2.17 -23.68 -31.17
N LEU A 61 -2.98 -23.64 -32.24
CA LEU A 61 -4.41 -23.33 -32.19
C LEU A 61 -5.19 -24.37 -31.38
N GLU A 62 -4.86 -25.66 -31.54
CA GLU A 62 -5.46 -26.74 -30.74
C GLU A 62 -5.17 -26.58 -29.25
N LEU A 63 -3.97 -26.10 -28.89
CA LEU A 63 -3.63 -25.81 -27.49
C LEU A 63 -4.45 -24.65 -26.92
N ARG A 64 -4.75 -23.63 -27.73
CA ARG A 64 -5.61 -22.51 -27.32
C ARG A 64 -7.05 -22.96 -27.06
N ALA A 65 -7.54 -23.94 -27.80
CA ALA A 65 -8.90 -24.48 -27.64
C ALA A 65 -9.08 -25.29 -26.35
N ASP A 66 -8.02 -25.87 -25.78
CA ASP A 66 -8.05 -26.55 -24.48
C ASP A 66 -7.85 -25.53 -23.34
N PRO A 67 -8.83 -25.24 -22.48
CA PRO A 67 -8.68 -24.27 -21.38
C PRO A 67 -7.67 -24.71 -20.30
N ALA A 68 -7.45 -26.01 -20.13
CA ALA A 68 -6.53 -26.57 -19.12
C ALA A 68 -5.10 -26.78 -19.67
N GLY A 69 -4.91 -26.65 -20.98
CA GLY A 69 -3.65 -26.89 -21.66
C GLY A 69 -2.61 -25.77 -21.49
N LEU A 70 -1.34 -26.13 -21.70
CA LEU A 70 -0.26 -25.15 -21.90
C LEU A 70 -0.38 -24.57 -23.30
N ALA A 71 -0.81 -23.32 -23.40
CA ALA A 71 -1.15 -22.67 -24.66
C ALA A 71 -0.31 -21.40 -24.89
N PRO A 72 -0.02 -21.05 -26.15
CA PRO A 72 0.64 -19.80 -26.45
C PRO A 72 -0.24 -18.62 -26.03
N GLU A 73 0.40 -17.53 -25.63
CA GLU A 73 -0.19 -16.29 -25.12
C GLU A 73 -0.90 -16.43 -23.77
N ARG A 74 -1.11 -17.65 -23.25
CA ARG A 74 -1.76 -17.89 -21.96
C ARG A 74 -0.79 -17.71 -20.79
N LEU A 75 -1.27 -17.12 -19.69
CA LEU A 75 -0.50 -17.05 -18.45
C LEU A 75 -0.37 -18.43 -17.80
N LEU A 76 0.88 -18.87 -17.59
CA LEU A 76 1.24 -20.14 -16.99
C LEU A 76 1.87 -19.92 -15.62
N VAL A 77 1.55 -20.80 -14.68
CA VAL A 77 2.08 -20.81 -13.32
C VAL A 77 3.14 -21.90 -13.21
N PHE A 78 4.37 -21.51 -12.92
CA PHE A 78 5.45 -22.42 -12.53
C PHE A 78 5.65 -22.30 -11.03
N GLU A 79 5.05 -23.21 -10.28
CA GLU A 79 5.17 -23.25 -8.82
C GLU A 79 6.38 -24.11 -8.43
N VAL A 80 7.33 -23.54 -7.71
CA VAL A 80 8.56 -24.23 -7.30
C VAL A 80 8.77 -24.20 -5.80
N ARG A 81 9.47 -25.21 -5.29
CA ARG A 81 9.98 -25.23 -3.92
C ARG A 81 11.10 -24.21 -3.78
N GLY A 82 10.86 -23.10 -3.07
CA GLY A 82 11.83 -22.04 -2.82
C GLY A 82 12.20 -21.20 -4.05
N SER A 83 12.63 -19.95 -3.82
CA SER A 83 13.06 -19.07 -4.91
C SER A 83 14.30 -19.61 -5.63
N ILE A 84 14.27 -19.58 -6.96
CA ILE A 84 15.41 -19.94 -7.79
C ILE A 84 16.04 -18.64 -8.28
N ALA A 85 16.94 -18.07 -7.47
CA ALA A 85 17.56 -16.76 -7.71
C ALA A 85 18.11 -16.49 -9.14
N PRO A 86 18.67 -17.49 -9.89
CA PRO A 86 19.10 -17.25 -11.28
C PRO A 86 17.99 -17.47 -12.33
N PHE A 87 16.76 -17.80 -11.96
CA PHE A 87 15.72 -18.22 -12.91
C PHE A 87 15.21 -17.07 -13.77
N VAL A 88 14.97 -15.87 -13.22
CA VAL A 88 14.58 -14.68 -13.99
C VAL A 88 15.54 -14.40 -15.16
N LYS A 89 16.85 -14.57 -14.93
CA LYS A 89 17.86 -14.42 -16.00
C LYS A 89 17.78 -15.51 -17.06
N ALA A 90 17.37 -16.72 -16.69
CA ALA A 90 17.21 -17.84 -17.61
C ALA A 90 15.90 -17.75 -18.42
N ILE A 91 14.82 -17.21 -17.83
CA ILE A 91 13.57 -16.89 -18.52
C ILE A 91 13.85 -15.90 -19.67
N ASN A 92 14.58 -14.82 -19.39
CA ASN A 92 14.93 -13.79 -20.38
C ASN A 92 15.77 -14.32 -21.57
N LYS A 93 16.33 -15.53 -21.49
CA LYS A 93 17.05 -16.18 -22.60
C LYS A 93 16.13 -17.00 -23.51
N VAL A 94 14.95 -17.38 -23.04
CA VAL A 94 13.94 -18.05 -23.88
C VAL A 94 13.22 -16.99 -24.71
N ARG A 95 13.54 -16.91 -26.01
CA ARG A 95 12.84 -15.98 -26.92
C ARG A 95 11.35 -16.31 -26.96
N GLY A 96 10.52 -15.27 -26.78
CA GLY A 96 9.07 -15.39 -26.77
C GLY A 96 8.48 -15.77 -25.41
N LEU A 97 9.29 -15.86 -24.35
CA LEU A 97 8.82 -16.09 -22.98
C LEU A 97 8.90 -14.77 -22.20
N GLU A 98 7.77 -14.33 -21.66
CA GLU A 98 7.65 -13.13 -20.85
C GLU A 98 7.37 -13.50 -19.40
N LEU A 99 8.09 -12.89 -18.46
CA LEU A 99 7.79 -12.95 -17.02
C LEU A 99 6.83 -11.82 -16.68
N VAL A 100 5.63 -12.17 -16.21
CA VAL A 100 4.61 -11.21 -15.78
C VAL A 100 4.82 -10.83 -14.32
N ASP A 101 4.97 -11.83 -13.44
CA ASP A 101 5.19 -11.60 -12.00
C ASP A 101 5.85 -12.80 -11.31
N GLU A 102 6.32 -12.58 -10.09
CA GLU A 102 6.81 -13.59 -9.14
C GLU A 102 6.00 -13.48 -7.84
N GLU A 103 5.28 -14.54 -7.47
CA GLU A 103 4.44 -14.57 -6.27
C GLU A 103 5.05 -15.48 -5.20
N GLU A 104 5.29 -14.94 -4.00
CA GLU A 104 5.56 -15.77 -2.83
C GLU A 104 4.25 -16.41 -2.36
N LEU A 105 4.26 -17.73 -2.22
CA LEU A 105 3.11 -18.48 -1.77
C LEU A 105 3.20 -18.74 -0.25
N PRO A 106 2.07 -18.94 0.44
CA PRO A 106 2.06 -19.29 1.86
C PRO A 106 2.95 -20.49 2.14
N GLU A 107 3.74 -20.41 3.21
CA GLU A 107 4.57 -21.55 3.64
C GLU A 107 3.68 -22.73 4.05
N ASP A 108 4.01 -23.92 3.54
CA ASP A 108 3.36 -25.19 3.89
C ASP A 108 4.41 -26.21 4.37
N GLU A 109 4.30 -27.49 3.99
CA GLU A 109 5.36 -28.48 4.25
C GLU A 109 6.68 -28.11 3.55
N ASP A 110 6.61 -27.32 2.46
CA ASP A 110 7.76 -26.81 1.72
C ASP A 110 8.17 -25.42 2.20
N LYS A 111 9.49 -25.19 2.23
CA LYS A 111 10.06 -23.91 2.66
C LYS A 111 9.90 -22.85 1.57
N SER A 112 9.02 -21.88 1.81
CA SER A 112 8.83 -20.65 1.04
C SER A 112 8.58 -20.90 -0.47
N PRO A 113 7.46 -21.56 -0.85
CA PRO A 113 7.13 -21.81 -2.24
C PRO A 113 6.98 -20.50 -3.05
N VAL A 114 7.35 -20.54 -4.33
CA VAL A 114 7.31 -19.38 -5.23
C VAL A 114 6.63 -19.76 -6.54
N ALA A 115 5.73 -18.92 -7.04
CA ALA A 115 5.10 -19.03 -8.34
C ALA A 115 5.71 -18.03 -9.33
N TYR A 116 6.20 -18.52 -10.47
CA TYR A 116 6.61 -17.68 -11.59
C TYR A 116 5.48 -17.63 -12.62
N LEU A 117 4.98 -16.43 -12.92
CA LEU A 117 3.88 -16.21 -13.86
C LEU A 117 4.45 -15.87 -15.24
N LEU A 118 4.29 -16.79 -16.19
CA LEU A 118 4.95 -16.72 -17.50
C LEU A 118 3.95 -16.71 -18.64
N VAL A 119 4.16 -15.84 -19.62
CA VAL A 119 3.41 -15.84 -20.89
C VAL A 119 4.36 -16.31 -22.01
N PRO A 120 4.15 -17.51 -22.57
CA PRO A 120 4.96 -17.99 -23.69
C PRO A 120 4.27 -17.73 -25.03
N ASP A 121 5.04 -17.44 -26.08
CA ASP A 121 4.61 -17.70 -27.46
C ASP A 121 4.82 -19.18 -27.83
N VAL A 122 4.44 -19.57 -29.05
CA VAL A 122 4.63 -20.94 -29.54
C VAL A 122 6.10 -21.37 -29.58
N ARG A 123 7.03 -20.44 -29.83
CA ARG A 123 8.47 -20.72 -29.90
C ARG A 123 9.02 -20.99 -28.51
N ALA A 124 8.58 -20.24 -27.51
CA ALA A 124 8.91 -20.44 -26.11
C ALA A 124 8.43 -21.80 -25.61
N LEU A 125 7.18 -22.19 -25.91
CA LEU A 125 6.66 -23.51 -25.54
C LEU A 125 7.50 -24.65 -26.13
N ARG A 126 7.88 -24.56 -27.42
CA ARG A 126 8.79 -25.53 -28.05
C ARG A 126 10.15 -25.60 -27.38
N HIS A 127 10.68 -24.44 -26.98
CA HIS A 127 11.97 -24.38 -26.33
C HIS A 127 11.91 -24.98 -24.92
N ILE A 128 10.89 -24.66 -24.13
CA ILE A 128 10.68 -25.24 -22.80
C ILE A 128 10.51 -26.77 -22.88
N GLU A 129 9.73 -27.27 -23.84
CA GLU A 129 9.62 -28.72 -24.11
C GLU A 129 10.98 -29.33 -24.43
N SER A 130 11.79 -28.68 -25.27
CA SER A 130 13.12 -29.19 -25.58
C SER A 130 14.06 -29.19 -24.37
N LEU A 131 13.95 -28.20 -23.48
CA LEU A 131 14.70 -28.15 -22.22
C LEU A 131 14.27 -29.27 -21.29
N TRP A 132 12.96 -29.53 -21.16
CA TRP A 132 12.42 -30.66 -20.40
C TRP A 132 12.96 -32.00 -20.91
N ARG A 133 12.93 -32.21 -22.23
CA ARG A 133 13.44 -33.44 -22.87
C ARG A 133 14.95 -33.64 -22.66
N ASN A 134 15.73 -32.55 -22.62
CA ASN A 134 17.15 -32.61 -22.31
C ASN A 134 17.38 -32.99 -20.84
N TRP A 135 16.62 -32.36 -19.94
CA TRP A 135 16.66 -32.66 -18.50
C TRP A 135 16.37 -34.13 -18.22
N ARG A 136 15.26 -34.64 -18.76
CA ARG A 136 14.84 -36.05 -18.62
C ARG A 136 15.89 -37.03 -19.13
N ALA A 137 16.53 -36.70 -20.26
CA ALA A 137 17.55 -37.56 -20.85
C ALA A 137 18.91 -37.51 -20.11
N GLY A 138 19.02 -36.75 -19.01
CA GLY A 138 20.29 -36.54 -18.30
C GLY A 138 21.33 -35.78 -19.12
N ARG A 139 20.92 -35.08 -20.18
CA ARG A 139 21.82 -34.29 -21.03
C ARG A 139 22.19 -32.98 -20.36
N GLU A 140 23.39 -32.48 -20.65
CA GLU A 140 23.79 -31.15 -20.18
C GLU A 140 22.85 -30.06 -20.74
N MET A 141 22.54 -29.09 -19.88
CA MET A 141 21.74 -27.93 -20.28
C MET A 141 22.57 -27.03 -21.19
N PRO A 142 21.97 -26.46 -22.26
CA PRO A 142 22.65 -25.46 -23.07
C PRO A 142 23.13 -24.28 -22.21
N ASP A 143 24.18 -23.61 -22.68
CA ASP A 143 24.81 -22.51 -21.95
C ASP A 143 23.79 -21.45 -21.51
N GLY A 144 23.73 -21.21 -20.21
CA GLY A 144 22.82 -20.23 -19.62
C GLY A 144 21.42 -20.73 -19.27
N PHE A 145 21.09 -21.99 -19.55
CA PHE A 145 19.81 -22.61 -19.21
C PHE A 145 19.90 -23.59 -18.04
N THR A 146 21.05 -23.70 -17.37
CA THR A 146 21.20 -24.51 -16.14
C THR A 146 20.13 -24.25 -15.07
N PRO A 147 19.64 -23.00 -14.83
CA PRO A 147 18.55 -22.77 -13.88
C PRO A 147 17.26 -23.53 -14.20
N TRP A 148 16.98 -23.84 -15.47
CA TRP A 148 15.80 -24.64 -15.86
C TRP A 148 15.86 -26.07 -15.31
N ARG A 149 17.05 -26.66 -15.17
CA ARG A 149 17.21 -27.95 -14.48
C ARG A 149 16.71 -27.86 -13.04
N ASP A 150 17.06 -26.78 -12.34
CA ASP A 150 16.70 -26.60 -10.94
C ASP A 150 15.18 -26.33 -10.82
N VAL A 151 14.60 -25.60 -11.78
CA VAL A 151 13.14 -25.39 -11.88
C VAL A 151 12.41 -26.71 -12.05
N PHE A 152 12.79 -27.53 -13.04
CA PHE A 152 12.16 -28.83 -13.25
C PHE A 152 12.34 -29.77 -12.06
N ALA A 153 13.50 -29.72 -11.39
CA ALA A 153 13.75 -30.53 -10.20
C ALA A 153 12.92 -30.08 -8.98
N CYS A 154 12.57 -28.79 -8.90
CA CYS A 154 11.82 -28.21 -7.77
C CYS A 154 10.35 -27.91 -8.10
N LEU A 155 9.87 -28.26 -9.30
CA LEU A 155 8.52 -27.96 -9.78
C LEU A 155 7.46 -28.72 -8.98
N ARG A 156 6.58 -27.96 -8.30
CA ARG A 156 5.41 -28.44 -7.56
C ARG A 156 4.19 -28.56 -8.48
N ALA A 157 3.95 -27.52 -9.27
CA ALA A 157 2.81 -27.43 -10.16
C ALA A 157 3.17 -26.68 -11.44
N LEU A 158 2.51 -27.08 -12.53
CA LEU A 158 2.56 -26.42 -13.83
C LEU A 158 1.15 -26.42 -14.41
N ARG A 159 0.52 -25.25 -14.43
CA ARG A 159 -0.89 -25.09 -14.83
C ARG A 159 -1.14 -23.70 -15.41
N PRO A 160 -2.23 -23.52 -16.18
CA PRO A 160 -2.68 -22.18 -16.54
C PRO A 160 -3.18 -21.40 -15.31
N TRP A 161 -3.10 -20.06 -15.39
CA TRP A 161 -3.75 -19.14 -14.46
C TRP A 161 -5.27 -19.22 -14.63
N GLY A 162 -5.98 -19.52 -13.56
CA GLY A 162 -7.40 -19.88 -13.57
C GLY A 162 -8.26 -19.06 -12.61
N PRO A 163 -9.55 -19.43 -12.47
CA PRO A 163 -10.49 -18.73 -11.59
C PRO A 163 -10.02 -18.61 -10.13
N GLU A 164 -9.37 -19.66 -9.60
CA GLU A 164 -8.79 -19.68 -8.24
C GLU A 164 -7.73 -18.61 -8.03
N ASP A 165 -6.93 -18.32 -9.04
CA ASP A 165 -5.88 -17.30 -8.94
C ASP A 165 -6.41 -15.88 -9.21
N ARG A 166 -7.43 -15.79 -10.07
CA ARG A 166 -8.07 -14.52 -10.46
C ARG A 166 -8.93 -13.94 -9.34
N VAL A 167 -9.54 -14.79 -8.51
CA VAL A 167 -10.41 -14.40 -7.39
C VAL A 167 -9.82 -14.91 -6.09
N GLN A 168 -8.93 -14.10 -5.51
CA GLN A 168 -8.27 -14.41 -4.24
C GLN A 168 -9.30 -14.60 -3.12
N PRO A 169 -9.04 -15.47 -2.12
CA PRO A 169 -9.99 -15.74 -1.04
C PRO A 169 -10.57 -14.49 -0.38
N ALA A 170 -9.73 -13.55 0.04
CA ALA A 170 -10.17 -12.31 0.69
C ALA A 170 -11.05 -11.42 -0.22
N ASP A 171 -10.75 -11.38 -1.52
CA ASP A 171 -11.56 -10.64 -2.50
C ASP A 171 -12.93 -11.33 -2.69
N GLY A 172 -12.94 -12.66 -2.78
CA GLY A 172 -14.16 -13.47 -2.88
C GLY A 172 -15.06 -13.36 -1.65
N ASP A 173 -14.46 -13.35 -0.45
CA ASP A 173 -15.19 -13.17 0.81
C ASP A 173 -15.81 -11.78 0.90
N THR A 174 -15.05 -10.74 0.58
CA THR A 174 -15.55 -9.35 0.52
C THR A 174 -16.71 -9.21 -0.47
N LEU A 175 -16.60 -9.80 -1.66
CA LEU A 175 -17.67 -9.79 -2.65
C LEU A 175 -18.90 -10.57 -2.17
N SER A 176 -18.70 -11.70 -1.49
CA SER A 176 -19.79 -12.51 -0.93
C SER A 176 -20.57 -11.75 0.15
N GLU A 177 -19.87 -11.00 1.00
CA GLU A 177 -20.48 -10.10 1.99
C GLU A 177 -21.26 -8.97 1.31
N GLU A 178 -20.71 -8.36 0.25
CA GLU A 178 -21.38 -7.28 -0.48
C GLU A 178 -22.69 -7.71 -1.13
N ILE A 179 -22.74 -8.92 -1.67
CA ILE A 179 -23.93 -9.45 -2.36
C ILE A 179 -24.90 -10.16 -1.43
N PHE A 180 -24.56 -10.29 -0.14
CA PHE A 180 -25.42 -10.93 0.83
C PHE A 180 -26.76 -10.19 0.95
N GLY A 181 -27.86 -10.91 0.79
CA GLY A 181 -29.23 -10.37 0.85
C GLY A 181 -29.64 -9.46 -0.33
N LYS A 182 -28.78 -9.27 -1.34
CA LYS A 182 -29.11 -8.54 -2.57
C LYS A 182 -29.86 -9.41 -3.59
N SER A 183 -30.69 -8.77 -4.40
CA SER A 183 -31.37 -9.42 -5.52
C SER A 183 -30.37 -9.73 -6.64
N ASP A 184 -30.63 -10.78 -7.43
CA ASP A 184 -29.75 -11.19 -8.53
C ASP A 184 -29.58 -10.13 -9.63
N ASP A 185 -30.57 -9.24 -9.79
CA ASP A 185 -30.57 -8.13 -10.75
C ASP A 185 -29.89 -6.86 -10.21
N ASP A 186 -29.60 -6.78 -8.90
CA ASP A 186 -28.84 -5.67 -8.35
C ASP A 186 -27.43 -5.65 -8.97
N VAL A 187 -26.90 -4.46 -9.25
CA VAL A 187 -25.58 -4.32 -9.85
C VAL A 187 -24.57 -3.79 -8.86
N ILE A 188 -23.38 -4.38 -8.82
CA ILE A 188 -22.26 -3.93 -7.98
C ILE A 188 -20.99 -3.68 -8.80
N PRO A 189 -20.12 -2.75 -8.38
CA PRO A 189 -18.90 -2.42 -9.10
C PRO A 189 -17.73 -3.37 -8.75
N LEU A 190 -17.00 -3.82 -9.77
CA LEU A 190 -15.79 -4.63 -9.64
C LEU A 190 -14.65 -4.03 -10.45
N GLU A 191 -13.44 -4.13 -9.92
CA GLU A 191 -12.19 -3.83 -10.63
C GLU A 191 -11.64 -5.12 -11.23
N ILE A 192 -11.45 -5.15 -12.55
CA ILE A 192 -10.95 -6.30 -13.29
C ILE A 192 -9.63 -5.89 -13.93
N GLU A 193 -8.53 -6.44 -13.43
CA GLU A 193 -7.19 -6.27 -13.97
C GLU A 193 -6.94 -7.32 -15.06
N LEU A 194 -6.50 -6.87 -16.23
CA LEU A 194 -6.14 -7.73 -17.34
C LEU A 194 -4.64 -8.07 -17.29
N ILE A 195 -4.29 -9.23 -17.84
CA ILE A 195 -2.89 -9.57 -18.10
C ILE A 195 -2.34 -8.51 -19.04
N PHE A 196 -1.36 -7.74 -18.57
CA PHE A 196 -0.82 -6.65 -19.35
C PHE A 196 -0.13 -7.19 -20.61
N ARG A 197 -0.52 -6.64 -21.77
CA ARG A 197 0.12 -6.94 -23.06
C ARG A 197 0.96 -5.74 -23.51
N PRO A 198 2.28 -5.89 -23.70
CA PRO A 198 3.13 -4.80 -24.17
C PRO A 198 2.66 -4.24 -25.52
N GLN A 199 2.24 -5.12 -26.43
CA GLN A 199 1.67 -4.72 -27.70
C GLN A 199 0.24 -4.19 -27.53
N THR A 200 0.04 -2.90 -27.81
CA THR A 200 -1.25 -2.22 -27.62
C THR A 200 -2.41 -2.94 -28.32
N ALA A 201 -2.21 -3.42 -29.56
CA ALA A 201 -3.25 -4.13 -30.32
C ALA A 201 -3.72 -5.42 -29.64
N SER A 202 -2.81 -6.15 -28.97
CA SER A 202 -3.14 -7.35 -28.19
C SER A 202 -3.94 -6.96 -26.94
N GLY A 203 -3.50 -5.92 -26.22
CA GLY A 203 -4.24 -5.39 -25.06
C GLY A 203 -5.66 -4.93 -25.42
N VAL A 204 -5.83 -4.22 -26.53
CA VAL A 204 -7.16 -3.80 -27.02
C VAL A 204 -8.05 -5.00 -27.33
N THR A 205 -7.50 -6.05 -27.93
CA THR A 205 -8.24 -7.29 -28.19
C THR A 205 -8.67 -7.96 -26.88
N SER A 206 -7.76 -8.08 -25.92
CA SER A 206 -8.03 -8.62 -24.58
C SER A 206 -9.14 -7.85 -23.86
N GLU A 207 -9.12 -6.53 -23.90
CA GLU A 207 -10.16 -5.67 -23.32
C GLU A 207 -11.50 -5.84 -24.03
N ALA A 208 -11.51 -5.98 -25.37
CA ALA A 208 -12.72 -6.19 -26.15
C ALA A 208 -13.41 -7.53 -25.80
N ILE A 209 -12.62 -8.60 -25.62
CA ILE A 209 -13.12 -9.91 -25.17
C ILE A 209 -13.80 -9.78 -23.80
N LEU A 210 -13.12 -9.14 -22.84
CA LEU A 210 -13.67 -8.92 -21.50
C LEU A 210 -14.95 -8.07 -21.55
N SER A 211 -14.94 -6.98 -22.33
CA SER A 211 -16.08 -6.08 -22.44
C SER A 211 -17.32 -6.79 -23.00
N GLN A 212 -17.15 -7.62 -24.04
CA GLN A 212 -18.23 -8.42 -24.61
C GLN A 212 -18.79 -9.43 -23.59
N ALA A 213 -17.91 -10.06 -22.79
CA ALA A 213 -18.35 -10.99 -21.75
C ALA A 213 -19.13 -10.28 -20.62
N ILE A 214 -18.67 -9.09 -20.21
CA ILE A 214 -19.38 -8.25 -19.23
C ILE A 214 -20.78 -7.89 -19.75
N GLU A 215 -20.90 -7.49 -21.01
CA GLU A 215 -22.19 -7.16 -21.64
C GLU A 215 -23.11 -8.39 -21.75
N ALA A 216 -22.57 -9.56 -22.10
CA ALA A 216 -23.32 -10.81 -22.20
C ALA A 216 -23.94 -11.23 -20.86
N GLU A 217 -23.28 -10.93 -19.74
CA GLU A 217 -23.80 -11.19 -18.38
C GLU A 217 -24.84 -10.15 -17.93
N GLY A 218 -25.10 -9.10 -18.73
CA GLY A 218 -25.98 -7.97 -18.39
C GLY A 218 -25.28 -6.87 -17.60
N GLY A 219 -23.95 -6.86 -17.58
CA GLY A 219 -23.14 -5.82 -16.99
C GLY A 219 -22.79 -4.68 -17.93
N ARG A 220 -21.97 -3.75 -17.44
CA ARG A 220 -21.45 -2.64 -18.24
C ARG A 220 -20.05 -2.21 -17.78
N VAL A 221 -19.22 -1.80 -18.73
CA VAL A 221 -17.95 -1.13 -18.46
C VAL A 221 -18.20 0.34 -18.07
N ILE A 222 -17.60 0.78 -16.97
CA ILE A 222 -17.71 2.15 -16.44
C ILE A 222 -16.47 2.98 -16.74
N SER A 223 -15.29 2.42 -16.47
CA SER A 223 -14.00 3.08 -16.66
C SER A 223 -12.96 2.06 -17.11
N ARG A 224 -11.91 2.54 -17.77
CA ARG A 224 -10.78 1.72 -18.24
C ARG A 224 -9.49 2.51 -18.11
N ALA A 225 -8.39 1.81 -17.85
CA ALA A 225 -7.08 2.43 -17.76
C ALA A 225 -6.00 1.49 -18.28
N ARG A 226 -5.07 2.03 -19.07
CA ARG A 226 -3.86 1.33 -19.52
C ARG A 226 -2.65 2.24 -19.31
N LEU A 227 -1.74 1.83 -18.43
CA LEU A 227 -0.53 2.57 -18.06
C LEU A 227 0.71 1.68 -18.29
N ASP A 228 1.35 1.89 -19.43
CA ASP A 228 2.46 1.04 -19.91
C ASP A 228 3.68 1.09 -19.00
N ASP A 229 3.93 2.27 -18.46
CA ASP A 229 5.04 2.59 -17.57
C ASP A 229 5.08 1.72 -16.29
N ILE A 230 3.96 1.09 -15.94
CA ILE A 230 3.81 0.22 -14.77
C ILE A 230 3.14 -1.12 -15.12
N ALA A 231 3.02 -1.47 -16.41
CA ALA A 231 2.33 -2.67 -16.88
C ALA A 231 0.94 -2.87 -16.21
N TYR A 232 0.12 -1.82 -16.21
CA TYR A 232 -1.23 -1.84 -15.65
C TYR A 232 -2.27 -1.72 -16.76
N HIS A 233 -3.24 -2.64 -16.80
CA HIS A 233 -4.40 -2.57 -17.68
C HIS A 233 -5.61 -3.07 -16.91
N ALA A 234 -6.60 -2.22 -16.68
CA ALA A 234 -7.76 -2.56 -15.87
C ALA A 234 -9.05 -1.93 -16.39
N VAL A 235 -10.16 -2.57 -16.03
CA VAL A 235 -11.53 -2.14 -16.31
C VAL A 235 -12.29 -2.09 -15.00
N LEU A 236 -13.01 -0.99 -14.75
CA LEU A 236 -14.06 -0.90 -13.75
C LEU A 236 -15.38 -1.26 -14.42
N ALA A 237 -16.05 -2.29 -13.92
CA ALA A 237 -17.32 -2.76 -14.47
C ALA A 237 -18.42 -2.79 -13.40
N ARG A 238 -19.68 -2.68 -13.80
CA ARG A 238 -20.82 -3.04 -12.97
C ARG A 238 -21.40 -4.35 -13.47
N LEU A 239 -21.56 -5.31 -12.56
CA LEU A 239 -22.09 -6.64 -12.87
C LEU A 239 -23.32 -6.93 -12.02
N PRO A 240 -24.33 -7.63 -12.57
CA PRO A 240 -25.43 -8.16 -11.79
C PRO A 240 -24.94 -9.15 -10.72
N VAL A 241 -25.60 -9.17 -9.57
CA VAL A 241 -25.25 -10.05 -8.43
C VAL A 241 -25.17 -11.51 -8.85
N ARG A 242 -26.04 -12.00 -9.74
CA ARG A 242 -25.94 -13.37 -10.27
C ARG A 242 -24.57 -13.70 -10.89
N ALA A 243 -24.01 -12.77 -11.67
CA ALA A 243 -22.71 -12.96 -12.31
C ALA A 243 -21.58 -12.89 -11.28
N VAL A 244 -21.74 -12.05 -10.25
CA VAL A 244 -20.79 -12.00 -9.13
C VAL A 244 -20.83 -13.28 -8.30
N ARG A 245 -21.99 -13.91 -8.10
CA ARG A 245 -22.08 -15.22 -7.44
C ARG A 245 -21.23 -16.27 -8.16
N GLU A 246 -21.33 -16.34 -9.49
CA GLU A 246 -20.51 -17.24 -10.32
C GLU A 246 -19.01 -16.92 -10.22
N ILE A 247 -18.64 -15.64 -10.14
CA ILE A 247 -17.25 -15.20 -9.90
C ILE A 247 -16.77 -15.65 -8.50
N THR A 248 -17.57 -15.44 -7.45
CA THR A 248 -17.23 -15.85 -6.08
C THR A 248 -17.17 -17.36 -5.91
N ALA A 249 -17.97 -18.10 -6.69
CA ALA A 249 -17.93 -19.55 -6.79
C ALA A 249 -16.76 -20.05 -7.67
N ARG A 250 -15.98 -19.13 -8.25
CA ARG A 250 -14.81 -19.39 -9.10
C ARG A 250 -15.15 -20.29 -10.29
N SER A 251 -16.35 -20.10 -10.83
CA SER A 251 -16.88 -20.87 -11.94
C SER A 251 -16.07 -20.58 -13.21
N GLN A 252 -15.63 -21.64 -13.90
CA GLN A 252 -14.92 -21.55 -15.18
C GLN A 252 -15.79 -20.94 -16.31
N ALA A 253 -17.12 -20.98 -16.16
CA ALA A 253 -18.06 -20.37 -17.09
C ALA A 253 -18.26 -18.86 -16.85
N SER A 254 -17.80 -18.34 -15.71
CA SER A 254 -17.91 -16.92 -15.36
C SER A 254 -16.83 -16.05 -16.02
N ILE A 255 -16.87 -14.74 -15.76
CA ILE A 255 -15.80 -13.81 -16.10
C ILE A 255 -14.44 -14.25 -15.51
N ALA A 256 -14.43 -14.92 -14.36
CA ALA A 256 -13.21 -15.49 -13.78
C ALA A 256 -12.61 -16.61 -14.64
N GLY A 257 -13.33 -17.17 -15.61
CA GLY A 257 -12.83 -18.14 -16.58
C GLY A 257 -12.04 -17.55 -17.75
N LEU A 258 -12.16 -16.24 -18.01
CA LEU A 258 -11.62 -15.59 -19.20
C LEU A 258 -10.09 -15.48 -19.18
N GLU A 259 -9.44 -15.98 -20.22
CA GLU A 259 -7.98 -15.97 -20.37
C GLU A 259 -7.34 -14.59 -20.17
N PRO A 260 -7.90 -13.47 -20.69
CA PRO A 260 -7.32 -12.14 -20.49
C PRO A 260 -7.30 -11.62 -19.04
N VAL A 261 -8.11 -12.19 -18.14
CA VAL A 261 -8.26 -11.68 -16.77
C VAL A 261 -7.08 -12.13 -15.91
N MET A 262 -6.44 -11.17 -15.24
CA MET A 262 -5.40 -11.42 -14.24
C MET A 262 -6.00 -11.48 -12.84
N TYR A 263 -6.77 -10.46 -12.44
CA TYR A 263 -7.41 -10.42 -11.13
C TYR A 263 -8.79 -9.77 -11.19
N ILE A 264 -9.72 -10.22 -10.34
CA ILE A 264 -11.03 -9.63 -10.13
C ILE A 264 -11.14 -9.26 -8.65
N ARG A 265 -11.42 -7.98 -8.38
CA ARG A 265 -11.44 -7.43 -7.03
C ARG A 265 -12.70 -6.59 -6.80
N PRO A 266 -13.19 -6.50 -5.55
CA PRO A 266 -14.16 -5.49 -5.19
C PRO A 266 -13.57 -4.09 -5.43
N GLN A 267 -14.43 -3.10 -5.74
CA GLN A 267 -13.95 -1.73 -5.93
C GLN A 267 -13.21 -1.20 -4.70
N SER A 268 -12.12 -0.48 -4.94
CA SER A 268 -11.30 0.15 -3.90
C SER A 268 -12.14 1.01 -2.96
N ARG A 269 -11.84 0.96 -1.66
CA ARG A 269 -12.49 1.80 -0.64
C ARG A 269 -11.46 2.50 0.22
N VAL A 270 -11.66 3.79 0.42
CA VAL A 270 -10.78 4.58 1.28
C VAL A 270 -10.98 4.19 2.75
N SER A 271 -9.89 4.24 3.52
CA SER A 271 -9.97 4.24 4.97
C SER A 271 -10.47 5.60 5.46
N LEU A 272 -11.73 5.64 5.91
CA LEU A 272 -12.36 6.87 6.41
C LEU A 272 -11.66 7.38 7.68
N LEU A 273 -11.69 8.70 7.85
CA LEU A 273 -11.17 9.40 9.02
C LEU A 273 -12.31 9.73 9.97
N ASP A 274 -12.07 9.58 11.26
CA ASP A 274 -12.95 10.12 12.29
C ASP A 274 -12.61 11.60 12.53
N LEU A 275 -13.63 12.45 12.44
CA LEU A 275 -13.55 13.88 12.74
C LEU A 275 -14.73 14.23 13.64
N VAL A 276 -14.44 14.44 14.92
CA VAL A 276 -15.46 14.50 15.97
C VAL A 276 -15.19 15.63 16.95
N ASP A 277 -16.14 15.87 17.87
CA ASP A 277 -16.10 16.93 18.87
C ASP A 277 -15.89 18.32 18.27
N ASN A 278 -16.79 18.74 17.38
CA ASN A 278 -16.75 20.08 16.78
C ASN A 278 -16.82 21.17 17.85
N GLN A 279 -15.91 22.13 17.74
CA GLN A 279 -15.76 23.26 18.65
C GLN A 279 -15.72 24.57 17.86
N PRO A 280 -16.16 25.69 18.46
CA PRO A 280 -15.99 27.00 17.85
C PRO A 280 -14.52 27.28 17.53
N LEU A 281 -14.27 27.86 16.36
CA LEU A 281 -12.94 28.30 15.96
C LEU A 281 -12.34 29.26 17.00
N GLU A 282 -11.14 28.94 17.49
CA GLU A 282 -10.35 29.92 18.22
C GLU A 282 -9.85 31.04 17.30
N THR A 283 -9.84 32.27 17.81
CA THR A 283 -9.47 33.46 17.02
C THR A 283 -8.14 33.22 16.29
N PRO A 284 -8.12 33.20 14.95
CA PRO A 284 -6.89 32.98 14.21
C PRO A 284 -5.90 34.11 14.47
N SER A 285 -4.61 33.79 14.64
CA SER A 285 -3.59 34.83 14.65
C SER A 285 -3.52 35.51 13.28
N GLN A 286 -3.23 36.81 13.23
CA GLN A 286 -3.01 37.49 11.96
C GLN A 286 -1.77 36.89 11.27
N GLY A 287 -2.01 36.18 10.17
CA GLY A 287 -0.97 35.51 9.40
C GLY A 287 -0.12 36.50 8.58
N ARG A 288 1.13 36.11 8.31
CA ARG A 288 2.00 36.76 7.33
C ARG A 288 1.48 36.53 5.92
N ASP A 289 2.00 37.28 4.95
CA ASP A 289 1.74 37.01 3.54
C ASP A 289 2.20 35.61 3.17
N VAL A 290 1.34 34.91 2.42
CA VAL A 290 1.55 33.52 1.98
C VAL A 290 2.04 33.56 0.54
N GLY A 291 3.24 33.03 0.31
CA GLY A 291 3.82 32.86 -1.01
C GLY A 291 2.91 32.03 -1.91
N ALA A 292 2.74 32.48 -3.16
CA ALA A 292 1.80 31.88 -4.08
C ALA A 292 2.26 30.52 -4.65
N ASP A 293 3.56 30.26 -4.71
CA ASP A 293 4.11 29.09 -5.39
C ASP A 293 4.17 27.86 -4.46
N PRO A 294 3.40 26.78 -4.74
CA PRO A 294 3.35 25.61 -3.89
C PRO A 294 4.50 24.64 -4.20
N ILE A 295 5.12 24.13 -3.13
CA ILE A 295 6.12 23.04 -3.20
C ILE A 295 5.58 21.70 -2.67
N VAL A 296 4.44 21.74 -1.97
CA VAL A 296 3.71 20.59 -1.44
C VAL A 296 2.36 20.51 -2.15
N ALA A 297 1.99 19.31 -2.57
CA ALA A 297 0.64 18.99 -2.98
C ALA A 297 -0.01 17.93 -2.08
N VAL A 298 -1.35 17.92 -2.09
CA VAL A 298 -2.18 16.95 -1.39
C VAL A 298 -3.17 16.37 -2.39
N LEU A 299 -3.14 15.05 -2.56
CA LEU A 299 -4.16 14.31 -3.31
C LEU A 299 -5.11 13.68 -2.29
N ASP A 300 -6.27 14.29 -2.08
CA ASP A 300 -7.16 13.96 -0.95
C ASP A 300 -8.63 14.31 -1.25
N GLY A 301 -9.53 14.32 -0.27
CA GLY A 301 -10.90 14.81 -0.43
C GLY A 301 -10.97 16.31 -0.67
N VAL A 302 -12.14 16.75 -1.12
CA VAL A 302 -12.41 18.16 -1.37
C VAL A 302 -12.28 18.94 -0.05
N PRO A 303 -11.36 19.93 0.07
CA PRO A 303 -11.23 20.70 1.30
C PRO A 303 -12.32 21.79 1.40
N MET A 304 -12.59 22.24 2.62
CA MET A 304 -13.38 23.45 2.87
C MET A 304 -12.54 24.70 2.61
N ALA A 305 -12.43 25.09 1.33
CA ALA A 305 -11.64 26.23 0.88
C ALA A 305 -11.94 27.52 1.66
N GLY A 306 -13.22 27.81 1.92
CA GLY A 306 -13.66 29.02 2.60
C GLY A 306 -13.39 29.05 4.11
N HIS A 307 -12.84 27.99 4.71
CA HIS A 307 -12.56 27.97 6.15
C HIS A 307 -11.51 29.06 6.49
N PRO A 308 -11.68 29.86 7.57
CA PRO A 308 -10.76 30.95 7.89
C PRO A 308 -9.30 30.53 8.07
N LEU A 309 -9.06 29.30 8.53
CA LEU A 309 -7.71 28.72 8.64
C LEU A 309 -7.11 28.30 7.28
N LEU A 310 -7.90 28.14 6.23
CA LEU A 310 -7.46 27.54 4.95
C LEU A 310 -7.55 28.49 3.75
N GLN A 311 -8.49 29.44 3.74
CA GLN A 311 -8.85 30.26 2.57
C GLN A 311 -7.68 31.01 1.89
N ARG A 312 -6.60 31.28 2.62
CA ARG A 312 -5.41 31.98 2.09
C ARG A 312 -4.25 31.05 1.73
N HIS A 313 -4.36 29.78 2.11
CA HIS A 313 -3.29 28.80 2.07
C HIS A 313 -3.46 27.74 0.98
N LEU A 314 -4.63 27.62 0.34
CA LEU A 314 -4.88 26.55 -0.62
C LEU A 314 -4.95 27.09 -2.06
N ILE A 315 -4.44 26.28 -2.99
CA ILE A 315 -4.74 26.35 -4.42
C ILE A 315 -5.48 25.06 -4.73
N ILE A 316 -6.74 25.14 -5.16
CA ILE A 316 -7.56 23.96 -5.41
C ILE A 316 -7.71 23.79 -6.92
N GLU A 317 -7.37 22.60 -7.40
CA GLU A 317 -7.48 22.19 -8.78
C GLU A 317 -8.44 21.00 -8.88
N ASP A 318 -9.73 21.26 -9.12
CA ASP A 318 -10.76 20.22 -9.27
C ASP A 318 -10.74 19.58 -10.66
N LEU A 319 -9.69 18.81 -10.94
CA LEU A 319 -9.48 18.12 -12.22
C LEU A 319 -10.63 17.18 -12.61
N PHE A 320 -11.34 16.64 -11.63
CA PHE A 320 -12.32 15.58 -11.85
C PHE A 320 -13.77 16.02 -11.59
N GLY A 321 -14.00 17.30 -11.28
CA GLY A 321 -15.34 17.85 -11.05
C GLY A 321 -16.02 17.31 -9.78
N LEU A 322 -15.23 17.03 -8.73
CA LEU A 322 -15.71 16.41 -7.48
C LEU A 322 -16.33 17.44 -6.52
N GLU A 323 -15.97 18.72 -6.64
CA GLU A 323 -16.43 19.75 -5.69
C GLU A 323 -17.95 19.92 -5.69
N ALA A 324 -18.57 19.88 -6.88
CA ALA A 324 -20.01 20.07 -7.04
C ALA A 324 -20.85 18.99 -6.33
N ASN A 325 -20.30 17.78 -6.21
CA ASN A 325 -20.98 16.63 -5.61
C ASN A 325 -20.58 16.40 -4.14
N ALA A 326 -19.59 17.12 -3.63
CA ALA A 326 -19.13 17.03 -2.25
C ALA A 326 -19.81 18.11 -1.39
N LEU A 327 -20.84 17.71 -0.63
CA LEU A 327 -21.51 18.58 0.33
C LEU A 327 -20.49 19.17 1.31
N VAL A 328 -20.57 20.47 1.60
CA VAL A 328 -19.60 21.16 2.48
C VAL A 328 -19.46 20.48 3.83
N SER A 329 -20.57 20.01 4.43
CA SER A 329 -20.57 19.28 5.70
C SER A 329 -19.89 17.91 5.66
N GLN A 330 -19.61 17.38 4.47
CA GLN A 330 -18.96 16.08 4.25
C GLN A 330 -17.49 16.22 3.81
N ARG A 331 -16.98 17.45 3.69
CA ARG A 331 -15.58 17.75 3.32
C ARG A 331 -14.66 17.60 4.54
N LEU A 332 -14.56 16.39 5.10
CA LEU A 332 -13.90 16.15 6.39
C LEU A 332 -12.39 15.91 6.21
N HIS A 333 -12.03 14.88 5.45
CA HIS A 333 -10.67 14.36 5.32
C HIS A 333 -9.74 15.40 4.68
N GLY A 334 -10.11 15.97 3.53
CA GLY A 334 -9.32 16.99 2.83
C GLY A 334 -9.08 18.25 3.68
N THR A 335 -10.10 18.68 4.42
CA THR A 335 -10.00 19.82 5.35
C THR A 335 -9.04 19.53 6.50
N ALA A 336 -9.11 18.34 7.10
CA ALA A 336 -8.23 17.94 8.18
C ALA A 336 -6.76 17.84 7.73
N MET A 337 -6.50 17.18 6.60
CA MET A 337 -5.14 16.96 6.10
C MET A 337 -4.48 18.29 5.73
N THR A 338 -5.19 19.16 5.01
CA THR A 338 -4.69 20.49 4.67
C THR A 338 -4.47 21.36 5.91
N SER A 339 -5.35 21.27 6.92
CA SER A 339 -5.15 21.95 8.20
C SER A 339 -3.87 21.51 8.90
N LEU A 340 -3.59 20.20 8.99
CA LEU A 340 -2.38 19.67 9.63
C LEU A 340 -1.11 20.06 8.85
N ILE A 341 -1.17 20.06 7.52
CA ILE A 341 -0.04 20.47 6.68
C ILE A 341 0.28 21.95 6.92
N VAL A 342 -0.74 22.82 6.88
CA VAL A 342 -0.57 24.26 7.02
C VAL A 342 -0.19 24.64 8.45
N HIS A 343 -0.94 24.17 9.45
CA HIS A 343 -0.87 24.65 10.83
C HIS A 343 -0.19 23.71 11.82
N GLY A 344 0.00 22.44 11.47
CA GLY A 344 0.33 21.40 12.46
C GLY A 344 -0.88 21.05 13.34
N ASP A 345 -0.61 20.40 14.48
CA ASP A 345 -1.62 20.16 15.50
C ASP A 345 -2.01 21.48 16.20
N ARG A 346 -3.26 21.92 16.04
CA ARG A 346 -3.76 23.17 16.64
C ARG A 346 -3.81 23.16 18.17
N ASN A 347 -3.67 22.00 18.82
CA ASN A 347 -3.44 21.93 20.26
C ASN A 347 -2.14 22.64 20.68
N ARG A 348 -1.17 22.76 19.77
CA ARG A 348 0.05 23.54 19.94
C ARG A 348 0.11 24.66 18.90
N PRO A 349 -0.12 25.92 19.30
CA PRO A 349 0.02 27.04 18.39
C PRO A 349 1.43 27.11 17.78
N GLU A 350 1.50 26.95 16.46
CA GLU A 350 2.71 27.13 15.66
C GLU A 350 2.43 28.11 14.49
N PRO A 351 3.47 28.73 13.91
CA PRO A 351 3.30 29.48 12.68
C PRO A 351 2.82 28.59 11.52
N ALA A 352 1.83 29.08 10.79
CA ALA A 352 1.37 28.47 9.54
C ALA A 352 2.52 28.41 8.51
N LEU A 353 2.43 27.47 7.55
CA LEU A 353 3.37 27.41 6.43
C LEU A 353 3.35 28.72 5.63
N PRO A 354 4.52 29.21 5.18
CA PRO A 354 4.63 30.47 4.47
C PRO A 354 4.25 30.37 3.00
N ARG A 355 4.00 29.17 2.46
CA ARG A 355 3.60 28.93 1.07
C ARG A 355 2.22 28.31 0.99
N ARG A 356 1.56 28.50 -0.14
CA ARG A 356 0.31 27.78 -0.43
C ARG A 356 0.57 26.29 -0.64
N VAL A 357 -0.47 25.51 -0.42
CA VAL A 357 -0.52 24.07 -0.66
C VAL A 357 -1.39 23.81 -1.88
N HIS A 358 -0.89 23.02 -2.83
CA HIS A 358 -1.65 22.62 -4.01
C HIS A 358 -2.56 21.43 -3.67
N CYS A 359 -3.85 21.53 -3.91
CA CYS A 359 -4.83 20.52 -3.54
C CYS A 359 -5.54 20.03 -4.80
N ILE A 360 -5.43 18.72 -5.06
CA ILE A 360 -6.15 18.07 -6.15
C ILE A 360 -7.13 17.08 -5.50
N PRO A 361 -8.44 17.36 -5.52
CA PRO A 361 -9.43 16.43 -5.00
C PRO A 361 -9.43 15.11 -5.77
N VAL A 362 -9.34 14.00 -5.05
CA VAL A 362 -9.42 12.62 -5.55
C VAL A 362 -10.48 11.79 -4.84
N LEU A 363 -11.06 12.33 -3.76
CA LEU A 363 -12.26 11.80 -3.10
C LEU A 363 -13.44 12.76 -3.34
N GLY A 364 -14.61 12.20 -3.61
CA GLY A 364 -15.84 12.92 -3.88
C GLY A 364 -16.78 12.95 -2.68
N SER A 365 -18.07 12.69 -2.94
CA SER A 365 -19.13 12.67 -1.92
C SER A 365 -18.76 11.78 -0.73
N GLY A 366 -18.96 12.28 0.49
CA GLY A 366 -18.66 11.56 1.73
C GLY A 366 -17.18 11.17 1.90
N ASP A 367 -16.26 11.92 1.29
CA ASP A 367 -14.84 11.58 1.18
C ASP A 367 -14.60 10.17 0.62
N GLY A 368 -15.49 9.66 -0.24
CA GLY A 368 -15.31 8.36 -0.90
C GLY A 368 -14.51 8.45 -2.20
N PHE A 369 -13.85 7.36 -2.59
CA PHE A 369 -13.35 7.23 -3.96
C PHE A 369 -14.52 7.35 -4.96
N PRO A 370 -14.38 8.09 -6.07
CA PRO A 370 -15.44 8.21 -7.07
C PRO A 370 -15.86 6.83 -7.59
N PRO A 371 -17.17 6.50 -7.59
CA PRO A 371 -17.65 5.16 -7.92
C PRO A 371 -17.51 4.82 -9.42
N ASP A 372 -17.11 5.78 -10.24
CA ASP A 372 -17.02 5.72 -11.69
C ASP A 372 -15.58 5.75 -12.22
N ARG A 373 -14.57 5.66 -11.34
CA ARG A 373 -13.15 5.77 -11.73
C ARG A 373 -12.28 4.71 -11.08
N LEU A 374 -11.19 4.38 -11.77
CA LEU A 374 -10.11 3.56 -11.22
C LEU A 374 -9.15 4.47 -10.45
N ILE A 375 -8.85 4.14 -9.19
CA ILE A 375 -7.98 4.98 -8.35
C ILE A 375 -6.58 5.17 -8.93
N VAL A 376 -6.01 4.12 -9.54
CA VAL A 376 -4.68 4.16 -10.15
C VAL A 376 -4.64 5.18 -11.30
N ASP A 377 -5.66 5.19 -12.16
CA ASP A 377 -5.77 6.16 -13.26
C ASP A 377 -5.99 7.58 -12.74
N LEU A 378 -6.85 7.73 -11.73
CA LEU A 378 -7.14 9.01 -11.11
C LEU A 378 -5.86 9.65 -10.54
N ILE A 379 -5.07 8.90 -9.77
CA ILE A 379 -3.79 9.39 -9.23
C ILE A 379 -2.77 9.68 -10.33
N TYR A 380 -2.72 8.84 -11.37
CA TYR A 380 -1.84 9.09 -12.53
C TYR A 380 -2.18 10.43 -13.19
N GLN A 381 -3.46 10.67 -13.50
CA GLN A 381 -3.92 11.90 -14.13
C GLN A 381 -3.64 13.13 -13.25
N ALA A 382 -3.89 13.03 -11.94
CA ALA A 382 -3.61 14.10 -10.99
C ALA A 382 -2.13 14.52 -11.00
N VAL A 383 -1.21 13.56 -10.88
CA VAL A 383 0.23 13.85 -10.89
C VAL A 383 0.71 14.31 -12.26
N PHE A 384 0.16 13.73 -13.34
CA PHE A 384 0.52 14.10 -14.70
C PHE A 384 0.12 15.54 -15.03
N GLN A 385 -1.08 15.99 -14.67
CA GLN A 385 -1.47 17.40 -14.87
C GLN A 385 -0.66 18.36 -13.99
N MET A 386 -0.36 17.94 -12.77
CA MET A 386 0.40 18.75 -11.82
C MET A 386 1.86 18.99 -12.24
N ARG A 387 2.53 17.97 -12.82
CA ARG A 387 3.99 17.97 -13.04
C ARG A 387 4.47 17.46 -14.40
N GLY A 388 3.64 16.72 -15.13
CA GLY A 388 4.07 15.91 -16.28
C GLY A 388 3.63 16.38 -17.65
N ASN A 389 2.62 17.26 -17.73
CA ASN A 389 2.12 17.82 -18.98
C ASN A 389 3.08 18.94 -19.52
N ALA A 390 2.75 19.53 -20.68
CA ALA A 390 3.56 20.60 -21.26
C ALA A 390 3.46 21.93 -20.48
N GLU A 391 2.33 22.16 -19.81
CA GLU A 391 2.05 23.35 -18.99
C GLU A 391 1.58 22.91 -17.59
N PRO A 392 2.50 22.56 -16.68
CA PRO A 392 2.14 21.97 -15.39
C PRO A 392 1.38 22.94 -14.51
N SER A 393 0.31 22.48 -13.86
CA SER A 393 -0.49 23.33 -12.97
C SER A 393 0.26 23.74 -11.71
N ALA A 394 1.24 22.94 -11.26
CA ALA A 394 2.07 23.24 -10.10
C ALA A 394 3.54 22.78 -10.33
N PRO A 395 4.32 23.52 -11.14
CA PRO A 395 5.63 23.07 -11.61
C PRO A 395 6.70 22.97 -10.51
N HIS A 396 6.50 23.61 -9.36
CA HIS A 396 7.46 23.62 -8.25
C HIS A 396 7.15 22.58 -7.16
N VAL A 397 6.04 21.84 -7.29
CA VAL A 397 5.72 20.75 -6.37
C VAL A 397 6.72 19.60 -6.50
N ILE A 398 7.36 19.27 -5.39
CA ILE A 398 8.26 18.12 -5.26
C ILE A 398 7.92 17.22 -4.07
N ILE A 399 6.96 17.60 -3.23
CA ILE A 399 6.45 16.79 -2.11
C ILE A 399 4.97 16.54 -2.35
N VAL A 400 4.52 15.29 -2.27
CA VAL A 400 3.11 14.93 -2.43
C VAL A 400 2.64 14.10 -1.24
N ASN A 401 1.64 14.60 -0.55
CA ASN A 401 0.96 13.92 0.54
C ASN A 401 -0.14 13.00 0.00
N ILE A 402 -0.04 11.71 0.32
CA ILE A 402 -1.07 10.69 0.07
C ILE A 402 -1.49 10.11 1.43
N SER A 403 -2.40 10.79 2.11
CA SER A 403 -3.01 10.32 3.37
C SER A 403 -4.16 9.33 3.11
N LEU A 404 -4.03 8.51 2.07
CA LEU A 404 -5.05 7.64 1.54
C LEU A 404 -4.54 6.20 1.44
N GLY A 405 -5.43 5.25 1.64
CA GLY A 405 -5.14 3.83 1.44
C GLY A 405 -6.40 3.06 1.06
N ASN A 406 -6.23 1.93 0.38
CA ASN A 406 -7.32 1.02 0.05
C ASN A 406 -7.52 0.02 1.20
N ARG A 407 -8.62 0.18 1.95
CA ARG A 407 -8.97 -0.72 3.07
C ARG A 407 -9.16 -2.17 2.64
N ARG A 408 -9.47 -2.40 1.36
CA ARG A 408 -9.69 -3.75 0.79
C ARG A 408 -8.41 -4.41 0.31
N ARG A 409 -7.26 -3.73 0.40
CA ARG A 409 -6.00 -4.24 -0.09
C ARG A 409 -4.91 -4.08 0.96
N GLN A 410 -4.78 -5.12 1.78
CA GLN A 410 -3.64 -5.29 2.65
C GLN A 410 -2.43 -5.83 1.86
N PHE A 411 -1.23 -5.48 2.32
CA PHE A 411 0.02 -5.89 1.67
C PHE A 411 0.35 -7.36 1.99
N HIS A 412 0.39 -8.21 0.96
CA HIS A 412 0.73 -9.63 1.07
C HIS A 412 1.96 -9.99 0.22
N GLY A 413 3.04 -9.20 0.32
CA GLY A 413 4.31 -9.50 -0.36
C GLY A 413 4.45 -8.89 -1.76
N GLN A 414 3.35 -8.53 -2.42
CA GLN A 414 3.36 -7.93 -3.77
C GLN A 414 3.09 -6.43 -3.78
N LEU A 415 3.77 -5.72 -4.69
CA LEU A 415 3.52 -4.31 -4.94
C LEU A 415 2.19 -4.13 -5.68
N SER A 416 1.26 -3.35 -5.12
CA SER A 416 0.06 -2.97 -5.85
C SER A 416 0.37 -2.12 -7.09
N PRO A 417 -0.51 -2.10 -8.11
CA PRO A 417 -0.41 -1.14 -9.20
C PRO A 417 -0.34 0.31 -8.72
N TRP A 418 -0.99 0.63 -7.59
CA TRP A 418 -0.92 1.96 -7.00
C TRP A 418 0.47 2.26 -6.42
N ALA A 419 1.10 1.34 -5.69
CA ALA A 419 2.48 1.50 -5.22
C ALA A 419 3.48 1.59 -6.39
N ARG A 420 3.35 0.71 -7.41
CA ARG A 420 4.16 0.76 -8.64
C ARG A 420 4.02 2.10 -9.36
N LEU A 421 2.80 2.63 -9.42
CA LEU A 421 2.52 3.97 -9.95
C LEU A 421 3.28 5.05 -9.19
N LEU A 422 3.15 5.10 -7.88
CA LEU A 422 3.85 6.10 -7.06
C LEU A 422 5.37 6.01 -7.26
N ASP A 423 5.93 4.80 -7.28
CA ASP A 423 7.36 4.58 -7.46
C ASP A 423 7.85 5.05 -8.84
N ARG A 424 7.07 4.78 -9.89
CA ARG A 424 7.37 5.23 -11.26
C ARG A 424 7.28 6.74 -11.38
N LEU A 425 6.26 7.37 -10.82
CA LEU A 425 6.06 8.82 -10.84
C LEU A 425 7.13 9.55 -10.03
N ALA A 426 7.55 8.99 -8.89
CA ALA A 426 8.61 9.53 -8.05
C ALA A 426 9.91 9.63 -8.84
N TYR A 427 10.28 8.55 -9.51
CA TYR A 427 11.46 8.47 -10.36
C TYR A 427 11.35 9.41 -11.56
N ARG A 428 10.21 9.40 -12.26
CA ARG A 428 10.01 10.16 -13.50
C ARG A 428 10.01 11.68 -13.28
N PHE A 429 9.39 12.16 -12.20
CA PHE A 429 9.18 13.59 -11.97
C PHE A 429 10.01 14.20 -10.83
N GLY A 430 10.78 13.35 -10.11
CA GLY A 430 11.56 13.77 -8.95
C GLY A 430 10.68 14.23 -7.80
N ILE A 431 9.63 13.46 -7.51
CA ILE A 431 8.66 13.74 -6.45
C ILE A 431 8.94 12.83 -5.25
N LEU A 432 8.87 13.40 -4.05
CA LEU A 432 8.81 12.66 -2.79
C LEU A 432 7.35 12.43 -2.41
N PHE A 433 6.86 11.20 -2.58
CA PHE A 433 5.58 10.79 -2.01
C PHE A 433 5.73 10.46 -0.54
N ILE A 434 4.83 11.01 0.28
CA ILE A 434 4.69 10.72 1.70
C ILE A 434 3.31 10.08 1.87
N VAL A 435 3.28 8.82 2.28
CA VAL A 435 2.13 7.91 2.20
C VAL A 435 1.78 7.40 3.58
N SER A 436 0.51 7.39 3.95
CA SER A 436 0.05 6.80 5.22
C SER A 436 0.19 5.28 5.23
N ALA A 437 0.65 4.68 6.33
CA ALA A 437 0.77 3.22 6.47
C ALA A 437 -0.58 2.49 6.42
N GLY A 438 -1.67 3.15 6.82
CA GLY A 438 -3.01 2.59 6.95
C GLY A 438 -3.45 2.42 8.41
N ASN A 439 -4.76 2.48 8.63
CA ASN A 439 -5.37 2.27 9.95
C ASN A 439 -6.20 0.98 9.94
N VAL A 440 -5.91 0.08 10.88
CA VAL A 440 -6.61 -1.19 11.09
C VAL A 440 -7.43 -1.09 12.38
N LEU A 441 -8.74 -0.88 12.20
CA LEU A 441 -9.69 -0.55 13.28
C LEU A 441 -10.42 -1.78 13.82
N ASP A 442 -10.12 -2.96 13.29
CA ASP A 442 -10.79 -4.21 13.65
C ASP A 442 -10.55 -4.54 15.14
N GLU A 443 -11.53 -5.21 15.72
CA GLU A 443 -11.52 -5.61 17.11
C GLU A 443 -10.45 -6.68 17.36
N PHE A 444 -9.84 -6.66 18.54
CA PHE A 444 -8.88 -7.69 18.94
C PHE A 444 -9.04 -8.07 20.41
N SER A 445 -8.69 -9.32 20.72
CA SER A 445 -8.83 -9.89 22.06
C SER A 445 -7.56 -9.65 22.89
N MET A 446 -7.73 -9.16 24.12
CA MET A 446 -6.64 -8.99 25.09
C MET A 446 -6.77 -10.01 26.22
N HIS A 447 -6.10 -11.14 26.07
CA HIS A 447 -6.13 -12.24 27.05
C HIS A 447 -5.50 -11.91 28.41
N ALA A 448 -4.80 -10.78 28.54
CA ALA A 448 -4.21 -10.34 29.81
C ALA A 448 -5.27 -9.86 30.83
N PHE A 449 -6.49 -9.55 30.39
CA PHE A 449 -7.56 -9.01 31.23
C PHE A 449 -8.88 -9.71 30.90
N SER A 450 -9.66 -10.07 31.92
CA SER A 450 -10.98 -10.71 31.74
C SER A 450 -12.12 -9.69 31.77
N THR A 451 -11.92 -8.53 32.42
CA THR A 451 -12.93 -7.47 32.55
C THR A 451 -12.38 -6.08 32.27
N SER A 452 -13.25 -5.12 31.93
CA SER A 452 -12.86 -3.72 31.72
C SER A 452 -12.24 -3.10 32.97
N VAL A 453 -12.79 -3.41 34.15
CA VAL A 453 -12.28 -2.92 35.45
C VAL A 453 -10.84 -3.38 35.67
N GLN A 454 -10.52 -4.65 35.39
CA GLN A 454 -9.14 -5.14 35.51
C GLN A 454 -8.18 -4.38 34.59
N PHE A 455 -8.61 -4.04 33.38
CA PHE A 455 -7.80 -3.26 32.45
C PHE A 455 -7.64 -1.80 32.90
N GLU A 456 -8.71 -1.18 33.38
CA GLU A 456 -8.74 0.18 33.92
C GLU A 456 -7.95 0.33 35.24
N GLU A 457 -7.85 -0.71 36.06
CA GLU A 457 -7.09 -0.68 37.31
C GLU A 457 -5.64 -1.15 37.12
N ALA A 458 -5.33 -1.84 36.01
CA ALA A 458 -3.98 -2.31 35.71
C ALA A 458 -2.98 -1.16 35.65
N ASN A 459 -1.77 -1.42 36.15
CA ASN A 459 -0.72 -0.42 36.10
C ASN A 459 -0.25 -0.17 34.64
N PRO A 460 0.38 0.99 34.36
CA PRO A 460 0.89 1.35 33.03
C PRO A 460 1.64 0.23 32.29
N THR A 461 2.54 -0.46 32.99
CA THR A 461 3.37 -1.53 32.41
C THR A 461 2.53 -2.74 32.03
N GLN A 462 1.57 -3.15 32.87
CA GLN A 462 0.66 -4.27 32.58
C GLN A 462 -0.20 -3.98 31.36
N ARG A 463 -0.77 -2.77 31.24
CA ARG A 463 -1.57 -2.37 30.07
C ARG A 463 -0.76 -2.42 28.78
N ALA A 464 0.44 -1.84 28.80
CA ALA A 464 1.33 -1.84 27.66
C ALA A 464 1.70 -3.26 27.21
N ARG A 465 2.06 -4.14 28.16
CA ARG A 465 2.40 -5.54 27.87
C ARG A 465 1.22 -6.31 27.29
N GLY A 466 0.06 -6.21 27.93
CA GLY A 466 -1.17 -6.85 27.45
C GLY A 466 -1.52 -6.40 26.03
N THR A 467 -1.38 -5.10 25.76
CA THR A 467 -1.70 -4.53 24.44
C THR A 467 -0.70 -4.97 23.39
N ILE A 468 0.61 -4.86 23.62
CA ILE A 468 1.63 -5.28 22.64
C ILE A 468 1.53 -6.77 22.31
N ASN A 469 1.29 -7.62 23.32
CA ASN A 469 1.07 -9.05 23.09
C ASN A 469 -0.18 -9.32 22.27
N ALA A 470 -1.28 -8.64 22.57
CA ALA A 470 -2.52 -8.79 21.82
C ALA A 470 -2.33 -8.36 20.35
N LEU A 471 -1.70 -7.20 20.12
CA LEU A 471 -1.40 -6.73 18.76
C LEU A 471 -0.47 -7.67 18.00
N ALA A 472 0.50 -8.28 18.69
CA ALA A 472 1.39 -9.27 18.09
C ALA A 472 0.70 -10.57 17.69
N GLY A 473 -0.32 -10.98 18.45
CA GLY A 473 -1.14 -12.15 18.13
C GLY A 473 -1.91 -12.03 16.82
N VAL A 474 -2.14 -10.80 16.35
CA VAL A 474 -2.92 -10.49 15.13
C VAL A 474 -2.09 -9.77 14.06
N PHE A 475 -0.76 -9.87 14.07
CA PHE A 475 0.09 -9.22 13.05
C PHE A 475 -0.27 -9.60 11.61
N GLY A 476 -0.73 -10.83 11.40
CA GLY A 476 -1.12 -11.33 10.08
C GLY A 476 -2.20 -10.48 9.41
N ASP A 477 -3.08 -9.87 10.22
CA ASP A 477 -4.29 -9.16 9.79
C ASP A 477 -4.13 -7.63 9.85
N ARG A 478 -2.96 -7.16 10.31
CA ARG A 478 -2.69 -5.73 10.58
C ARG A 478 -1.61 -5.16 9.68
N ARG A 479 -1.59 -5.59 8.42
CA ARG A 479 -0.56 -5.24 7.45
C ARG A 479 -0.79 -3.86 6.85
N LEU A 480 0.25 -3.32 6.22
CA LEU A 480 0.20 -2.08 5.44
C LEU A 480 -0.96 -2.09 4.44
N LEU A 481 -1.62 -0.95 4.25
CA LEU A 481 -2.68 -0.79 3.25
C LEU A 481 -2.12 -0.16 1.98
N SER A 482 -2.47 -0.69 0.81
CA SER A 482 -1.98 -0.11 -0.45
C SER A 482 -2.35 1.37 -0.59
N PRO A 483 -1.40 2.27 -0.93
CA PRO A 483 -0.10 2.01 -1.56
C PRO A 483 1.11 2.12 -0.60
N ALA A 484 0.93 1.89 0.70
CA ALA A 484 1.97 2.03 1.72
C ALA A 484 3.20 1.14 1.53
N GLU A 485 3.13 0.13 0.65
CA GLU A 485 4.25 -0.72 0.25
C GLU A 485 5.20 -0.09 -0.78
N THR A 486 4.97 1.17 -1.19
CA THR A 486 5.88 1.95 -2.06
C THR A 486 7.35 1.89 -1.62
N VAL A 487 8.25 1.73 -2.59
CA VAL A 487 9.70 1.63 -2.37
C VAL A 487 10.37 3.01 -2.39
N ASN A 488 10.00 3.86 -3.35
CA ASN A 488 10.57 5.20 -3.52
C ASN A 488 9.93 6.23 -2.59
N GLY A 489 8.65 6.04 -2.23
CA GLY A 489 7.94 6.86 -1.25
C GLY A 489 8.46 6.69 0.19
N LEU A 490 7.90 7.48 1.09
CA LEU A 490 8.02 7.32 2.54
C LEU A 490 6.66 6.92 3.11
N THR A 491 6.63 5.82 3.84
CA THR A 491 5.46 5.27 4.50
C THR A 491 5.46 5.69 5.96
N ILE A 492 4.44 6.42 6.39
CA ILE A 492 4.39 7.05 7.71
C ILE A 492 3.44 6.27 8.61
N GLY A 493 3.97 5.75 9.71
CA GLY A 493 3.19 5.18 10.79
C GLY A 493 2.74 6.26 11.78
N ALA A 494 1.69 5.95 12.54
CA ALA A 494 1.14 6.88 13.52
C ALA A 494 1.79 6.63 14.88
N ARG A 495 2.45 7.64 15.43
CA ARG A 495 2.98 7.66 16.80
C ARG A 495 1.84 8.04 17.74
N ASN A 496 1.67 7.27 18.83
CA ASN A 496 0.62 7.46 19.84
C ASN A 496 0.85 8.72 20.70
N TRP A 497 0.84 9.89 20.07
CA TRP A 497 1.27 11.16 20.63
C TRP A 497 0.48 12.33 20.03
N ASP A 498 0.13 13.28 20.89
CA ASP A 498 -0.53 14.55 20.56
C ASP A 498 -0.13 15.65 21.56
N TRP A 499 -0.52 16.90 21.27
CA TRP A 499 -0.27 18.05 22.13
C TRP A 499 -1.44 18.43 23.05
N VAL A 500 -2.41 17.52 23.25
CA VAL A 500 -3.55 17.77 24.13
C VAL A 500 -3.08 18.10 25.55
N SER A 501 -3.67 19.15 26.14
CA SER A 501 -3.32 19.64 27.47
C SER A 501 -3.70 18.64 28.56
N THR A 502 -2.97 18.63 29.68
CA THR A 502 -3.32 17.78 30.84
C THR A 502 -4.75 18.04 31.31
N ARG A 503 -5.23 19.28 31.26
CA ARG A 503 -6.61 19.65 31.63
C ARG A 503 -7.63 18.97 30.72
N ASP A 504 -7.43 19.03 29.41
CA ASP A 504 -8.38 18.44 28.46
C ASP A 504 -8.38 16.90 28.50
N ARG A 505 -7.23 16.28 28.77
CA ARG A 505 -7.12 14.82 28.96
C ARG A 505 -7.97 14.29 30.12
N HIS A 506 -8.14 15.07 31.19
CA HIS A 506 -8.93 14.64 32.34
C HIS A 506 -10.40 14.38 32.00
N PHE A 507 -10.92 14.94 30.89
CA PHE A 507 -12.31 14.77 30.48
C PHE A 507 -12.56 13.50 29.62
N ALA A 508 -11.52 12.72 29.30
CA ALA A 508 -11.62 11.49 28.48
C ALA A 508 -12.02 10.26 29.32
N HIS A 509 -13.18 10.31 29.99
CA HIS A 509 -13.55 9.36 31.05
C HIS A 509 -13.90 7.92 30.59
N SER A 510 -14.10 7.65 29.29
CA SER A 510 -14.62 6.36 28.80
C SER A 510 -13.61 5.49 28.04
N ASN A 511 -12.38 5.96 27.82
CA ASN A 511 -11.38 5.26 27.02
C ASN A 511 -10.10 5.07 27.82
N VAL A 512 -9.49 3.88 27.73
CA VAL A 512 -8.28 3.54 28.49
C VAL A 512 -7.04 3.79 27.66
N ASP A 513 -6.10 4.62 28.13
CA ASP A 513 -4.78 4.78 27.50
C ASP A 513 -4.00 3.45 27.64
N PRO A 514 -3.67 2.75 26.52
CA PRO A 514 -2.91 1.51 26.55
C PRO A 514 -1.41 1.72 26.78
N PHE A 515 -0.89 2.93 26.52
CA PHE A 515 0.54 3.25 26.48
C PHE A 515 0.91 4.50 27.30
N PRO A 516 0.41 4.69 28.54
CA PRO A 516 0.56 5.96 29.25
C PRO A 516 2.01 6.34 29.58
N ALA A 517 2.93 5.38 29.57
CA ALA A 517 4.35 5.56 29.83
C ALA A 517 5.26 5.13 28.66
N LEU A 518 4.70 4.81 27.49
CA LEU A 518 5.47 4.34 26.34
C LEU A 518 5.32 5.26 25.14
N ASP A 519 6.45 5.52 24.50
CA ASP A 519 6.49 6.16 23.20
C ASP A 519 6.46 5.07 22.11
N THR A 520 5.32 4.90 21.46
CA THR A 520 5.07 3.79 20.52
C THR A 520 4.10 4.18 19.42
N ALA A 521 3.85 3.25 18.50
CA ALA A 521 2.82 3.42 17.49
C ALA A 521 1.41 3.40 18.10
N ASN A 522 0.48 4.06 17.43
CA ASN A 522 -0.95 3.95 17.69
C ASN A 522 -1.40 2.49 17.61
N PRO A 523 -2.31 2.05 18.49
CA PRO A 523 -2.94 0.74 18.35
C PRO A 523 -3.52 0.52 16.96
N SER A 524 -4.12 1.52 16.29
CA SER A 524 -4.68 1.37 14.95
C SER A 524 -3.64 1.31 13.82
N SER A 525 -2.39 1.72 14.04
CA SER A 525 -1.40 1.85 12.96
C SER A 525 -1.09 0.48 12.35
N ALA A 526 -1.19 0.40 11.02
CA ALA A 526 -0.74 -0.77 10.28
C ALA A 526 0.76 -1.05 10.51
N LEU A 527 1.12 -2.32 10.41
CA LEU A 527 2.41 -2.86 10.76
C LEU A 527 3.12 -3.41 9.53
N GLY A 528 4.45 -3.36 9.57
CA GLY A 528 5.29 -3.94 8.53
C GLY A 528 5.36 -5.47 8.57
N PRO A 529 6.28 -6.06 7.78
CA PRO A 529 7.28 -5.37 6.95
C PRO A 529 6.70 -4.84 5.62
N GLY A 530 7.52 -4.14 4.85
CA GLY A 530 7.23 -3.79 3.47
C GLY A 530 7.72 -4.83 2.46
N PHE A 531 7.67 -4.47 1.17
CA PHE A 531 8.17 -5.29 0.08
C PHE A 531 9.61 -5.75 0.30
N ALA A 532 9.89 -7.03 0.01
CA ALA A 532 11.19 -7.68 0.19
C ALA A 532 11.76 -7.50 1.61
N ASP A 533 10.92 -7.68 2.64
CA ASP A 533 11.28 -7.49 4.05
C ASP A 533 11.89 -6.12 4.35
N SER A 534 11.51 -5.09 3.59
CA SER A 534 11.93 -3.73 3.85
C SER A 534 11.35 -3.19 5.15
N VAL A 535 12.06 -2.24 5.72
CA VAL A 535 11.64 -1.55 6.94
C VAL A 535 10.43 -0.66 6.60
N LYS A 536 9.26 -1.01 7.13
CA LYS A 536 8.02 -0.24 7.03
C LYS A 536 7.24 -0.33 8.35
N PRO A 537 6.53 0.73 8.79
CA PRO A 537 6.59 2.10 8.25
C PRO A 537 8.05 2.62 8.24
N ASP A 538 8.40 3.61 7.43
CA ASP A 538 9.79 4.12 7.40
C ASP A 538 10.14 4.88 8.69
N PHE A 539 9.15 5.53 9.30
CA PHE A 539 9.22 6.16 10.63
C PHE A 539 7.82 6.52 11.12
N LEU A 540 7.73 6.91 12.39
CA LEU A 540 6.50 7.37 13.02
C LEU A 540 6.45 8.90 13.16
N MET A 541 5.29 9.50 12.92
CA MET A 541 4.99 10.90 13.23
C MET A 541 3.77 11.01 14.15
N PRO A 542 3.61 12.11 14.92
CA PRO A 542 2.46 12.29 15.81
C PRO A 542 1.14 12.02 15.08
N GLY A 543 0.40 11.01 15.55
CA GLY A 543 -0.86 10.55 14.97
C GLY A 543 -2.05 10.69 15.91
N GLY A 544 -1.92 11.36 17.05
CA GLY A 544 -2.96 11.37 18.09
C GLY A 544 -2.71 10.29 19.14
N ARG A 545 -3.07 10.54 20.40
CA ARG A 545 -3.01 9.51 21.43
C ARG A 545 -4.29 8.69 21.41
N GLU A 546 -4.28 7.56 20.72
CA GLU A 546 -5.37 6.60 20.72
C GLU A 546 -5.46 5.84 22.05
N HIS A 547 -6.66 5.82 22.59
CA HIS A 547 -7.04 4.97 23.70
C HIS A 547 -7.73 3.71 23.16
N LEU A 548 -7.96 2.72 24.01
CA LEU A 548 -8.77 1.54 23.69
C LEU A 548 -10.13 1.63 24.36
N ARG A 549 -11.17 1.20 23.63
CA ARG A 549 -12.52 1.04 24.13
C ARG A 549 -12.83 -0.45 24.25
N VAL A 550 -13.29 -0.88 25.42
CA VAL A 550 -13.75 -2.26 25.65
C VAL A 550 -15.15 -2.40 25.05
N VAL A 551 -15.32 -3.39 24.17
CA VAL A 551 -16.59 -3.70 23.47
C VAL A 551 -17.16 -5.06 23.85
N GLY A 552 -16.34 -5.93 24.45
CA GLY A 552 -16.75 -7.24 24.95
C GLY A 552 -15.94 -7.64 26.19
N SER A 553 -16.50 -8.53 27.01
CA SER A 553 -15.85 -9.09 28.21
C SER A 553 -16.27 -10.54 28.42
N GLY A 554 -15.45 -11.32 29.12
CA GLY A 554 -15.62 -12.75 29.32
C GLY A 554 -14.33 -13.38 29.83
N ASP A 555 -13.88 -14.49 29.22
CA ASP A 555 -12.56 -15.08 29.51
C ASP A 555 -11.41 -14.12 29.16
N SER A 556 -11.64 -13.23 28.19
CA SER A 556 -10.78 -12.10 27.84
C SER A 556 -11.63 -10.89 27.47
N ILE A 557 -11.06 -9.69 27.52
CA ILE A 557 -11.71 -8.50 26.96
C ILE A 557 -11.50 -8.42 25.44
N THR A 558 -12.48 -7.88 24.74
CA THR A 558 -12.38 -7.49 23.33
C THR A 558 -12.36 -5.97 23.26
N VAL A 559 -11.39 -5.42 22.53
CA VAL A 559 -11.15 -3.98 22.44
C VAL A 559 -11.12 -3.51 20.99
N THR A 560 -11.38 -2.22 20.81
CA THR A 560 -11.23 -1.50 19.53
C THR A 560 -10.51 -0.16 19.78
N PRO A 561 -9.73 0.37 18.82
CA PRO A 561 -9.21 1.73 18.91
C PRO A 561 -10.34 2.75 19.16
N GLY A 562 -10.11 3.62 20.13
CA GLY A 562 -11.03 4.70 20.47
C GLY A 562 -10.98 5.83 19.45
N ARG A 563 -12.12 6.49 19.24
CA ARG A 563 -12.21 7.69 18.40
C ARG A 563 -11.41 8.85 19.01
N PRO A 564 -10.92 9.79 18.17
CA PRO A 564 -10.33 11.02 18.67
C PRO A 564 -11.40 11.86 19.39
N GLY A 565 -10.98 12.94 20.04
CA GLY A 565 -11.86 13.86 20.74
C GLY A 565 -11.07 14.90 21.51
N ARG A 566 -11.76 15.75 22.26
CA ARG A 566 -11.12 16.88 22.97
C ARG A 566 -9.95 16.45 23.88
N GLY A 567 -10.07 15.29 24.53
CA GLY A 567 -9.05 14.76 25.43
C GLY A 567 -7.95 13.93 24.75
N MET A 568 -8.05 13.67 23.45
CA MET A 568 -7.17 12.74 22.72
C MET A 568 -7.26 12.94 21.20
N GLY A 569 -6.16 13.30 20.54
CA GLY A 569 -6.11 13.52 19.10
C GLY A 569 -5.49 14.86 18.71
N LEU A 570 -5.28 15.04 17.41
CA LEU A 570 -4.77 16.28 16.83
C LEU A 570 -5.93 17.20 16.49
N ARG A 571 -5.83 18.48 16.85
CA ARG A 571 -6.86 19.48 16.58
C ARG A 571 -6.66 20.09 15.19
N VAL A 572 -7.74 20.19 14.42
CA VAL A 572 -7.74 20.57 12.99
C VAL A 572 -8.94 21.44 12.65
N ALA A 573 -8.85 22.17 11.53
CA ALA A 573 -10.02 22.78 10.91
C ALA A 573 -11.06 21.70 10.53
N ALA A 574 -12.34 22.06 10.64
CA ALA A 574 -13.46 21.19 10.36
C ALA A 574 -14.51 21.91 9.51
N PRO A 575 -15.26 21.19 8.67
CA PRO A 575 -16.44 21.77 8.04
C PRO A 575 -17.52 22.10 9.09
N PRO A 576 -18.57 22.87 8.70
CA PRO A 576 -19.65 23.21 9.59
C PRO A 576 -20.34 21.97 10.10
N ALA A 577 -20.62 21.94 11.40
CA ALA A 577 -21.40 20.91 12.05
C ALA A 577 -22.76 21.46 12.50
N GLY A 578 -23.69 20.55 12.85
CA GLY A 578 -24.99 20.94 13.39
C GLY A 578 -24.85 21.93 14.56
N GLN A 579 -25.88 22.77 14.77
CA GLN A 579 -25.96 23.90 15.73
C GLN A 579 -25.43 25.26 15.27
N GLY A 580 -25.27 25.50 13.95
CA GLY A 580 -24.95 26.84 13.43
C GLY A 580 -23.49 27.28 13.61
N LEU A 581 -22.59 26.32 13.85
CA LEU A 581 -21.15 26.53 13.88
C LEU A 581 -20.61 26.61 12.44
N GLU A 582 -20.50 27.82 11.89
CA GLU A 582 -20.04 28.04 10.52
C GLU A 582 -18.53 27.80 10.34
N ASN A 583 -17.73 28.04 11.40
CA ASN A 583 -16.29 27.83 11.42
C ASN A 583 -15.93 26.96 12.64
N ALA A 584 -15.60 25.70 12.40
CA ALA A 584 -15.37 24.72 13.45
C ALA A 584 -13.93 24.21 13.43
N GLU A 585 -13.45 23.82 14.61
CA GLU A 585 -12.31 22.93 14.76
C GLU A 585 -12.80 21.59 15.32
N ALA A 586 -12.11 20.51 15.00
CA ALA A 586 -12.42 19.16 15.47
C ALA A 586 -11.13 18.37 15.74
N PHE A 587 -11.27 17.11 16.12
CA PHE A 587 -10.15 16.24 16.47
C PHE A 587 -10.06 15.05 15.52
N THR A 588 -8.82 14.68 15.19
CA THR A 588 -8.51 13.55 14.32
C THR A 588 -7.30 12.77 14.82
N ASN A 589 -7.08 11.56 14.29
CA ASN A 589 -5.96 10.70 14.64
C ASN A 589 -5.59 9.74 13.48
N GLY A 590 -4.62 8.87 13.72
CA GLY A 590 -4.18 7.82 12.82
C GLY A 590 -3.09 8.24 11.84
N THR A 591 -2.79 7.33 10.91
CA THR A 591 -1.67 7.44 9.96
C THR A 591 -1.86 8.56 8.94
N SER A 592 -3.10 8.88 8.55
CA SER A 592 -3.41 10.04 7.71
C SER A 592 -2.91 11.34 8.35
N ALA A 593 -3.20 11.53 9.63
CA ALA A 593 -2.79 12.71 10.39
C ALA A 593 -1.26 12.77 10.56
N ALA A 594 -0.62 11.64 10.87
CA ALA A 594 0.83 11.51 10.96
C ALA A 594 1.53 11.86 9.62
N THR A 595 0.95 11.43 8.50
CA THR A 595 1.44 11.71 7.14
C THR A 595 1.37 13.19 6.81
N ALA A 596 0.27 13.86 7.18
CA ALA A 596 0.13 15.30 7.01
C ALA A 596 1.19 16.09 7.82
N ILE A 597 1.48 15.67 9.05
CA ILE A 597 2.56 16.25 9.87
C ILE A 597 3.95 15.96 9.26
N ALA A 598 4.16 14.79 8.68
CA ALA A 598 5.39 14.46 7.95
C ALA A 598 5.56 15.39 6.73
N SER A 599 4.50 15.61 5.95
CA SER A 599 4.48 16.52 4.79
C SER A 599 4.76 17.98 5.18
N ARG A 600 4.18 18.44 6.31
CA ARG A 600 4.55 19.73 6.90
C ARG A 600 6.04 19.82 7.24
N THR A 601 6.59 18.76 7.83
CA THR A 601 8.01 18.71 8.20
C THR A 601 8.90 18.73 6.96
N ALA A 602 8.52 18.00 5.91
CA ALA A 602 9.20 17.98 4.62
C ALA A 602 9.28 19.38 3.98
N HIS A 603 8.17 20.14 4.03
CA HIS A 603 8.14 21.53 3.59
C HIS A 603 9.13 22.40 4.37
N ARG A 604 9.13 22.30 5.71
CA ARG A 604 10.04 23.10 6.54
C ARG A 604 11.50 22.77 6.29
N ILE A 605 11.81 21.50 6.00
CA ILE A 605 13.15 21.08 5.58
C ILE A 605 13.50 21.71 4.23
N HIS A 606 12.60 21.69 3.24
CA HIS A 606 12.83 22.36 1.96
C HIS A 606 13.13 23.85 2.14
N ASP A 607 12.28 24.58 2.87
CA ASP A 607 12.47 26.01 3.11
C ASP A 607 13.77 26.31 3.85
N ALA A 608 14.16 25.46 4.80
CA ALA A 608 15.43 25.61 5.51
C ALA A 608 16.63 25.40 4.57
N LEU A 609 16.56 24.42 3.67
CA LEU A 609 17.59 24.19 2.65
C LEU A 609 17.67 25.35 1.66
N GLU A 610 16.53 25.85 1.20
CA GLU A 610 16.48 27.00 0.31
C GLU A 610 16.96 28.28 1.00
N GLY A 611 16.60 28.51 2.26
CA GLY A 611 17.07 29.66 3.03
C GLY A 611 18.57 29.65 3.28
N GLU A 612 19.16 28.47 3.51
CA GLU A 612 20.60 28.32 3.78
C GLU A 612 21.45 28.34 2.50
N TYR A 613 21.00 27.66 1.44
CA TYR A 613 21.80 27.43 0.23
C TYR A 613 21.32 28.18 -1.01
N GLY A 614 20.13 28.79 -0.98
CA GLY A 614 19.57 29.59 -2.07
C GLY A 614 19.56 28.85 -3.40
N GLU A 615 20.09 29.51 -4.43
CA GLU A 615 20.15 29.01 -5.81
C GLU A 615 20.92 27.70 -5.96
N ASP A 616 21.91 27.42 -5.10
CA ASP A 616 22.68 26.18 -5.20
C ASP A 616 21.80 24.96 -4.89
N PHE A 617 20.85 25.09 -3.97
CA PHE A 617 19.84 24.06 -3.72
C PHE A 617 18.79 24.03 -4.83
N LEU A 618 18.30 25.20 -5.29
CA LEU A 618 17.23 25.27 -6.29
C LEU A 618 17.66 24.77 -7.68
N ARG A 619 18.94 24.86 -8.03
CA ARG A 619 19.50 24.31 -9.28
C ARG A 619 19.67 22.79 -9.27
N LEU A 620 19.57 22.15 -8.11
CA LEU A 620 19.63 20.69 -8.05
C LEU A 620 18.46 20.07 -8.82
N PRO A 621 18.69 18.95 -9.53
CA PRO A 621 17.59 18.18 -10.10
C PRO A 621 16.56 17.83 -9.02
N ASN A 622 15.27 17.81 -9.38
CA ASN A 622 14.19 17.53 -8.44
C ASN A 622 14.39 16.20 -7.69
N VAL A 623 14.87 15.16 -8.39
CA VAL A 623 15.22 13.87 -7.78
C VAL A 623 16.23 14.06 -6.64
N SER A 624 17.26 14.88 -6.83
CA SER A 624 18.25 15.16 -5.80
C SER A 624 17.65 15.93 -4.63
N ARG A 625 16.80 16.94 -4.89
CA ARG A 625 16.10 17.68 -3.83
C ARG A 625 15.16 16.78 -3.03
N ALA A 626 14.35 15.96 -3.69
CA ALA A 626 13.46 14.99 -3.08
C ALA A 626 14.23 13.99 -2.19
N VAL A 627 15.36 13.46 -2.67
CA VAL A 627 16.20 12.54 -1.88
C VAL A 627 16.84 13.23 -0.67
N LEU A 628 17.29 14.49 -0.79
CA LEU A 628 17.82 15.25 0.35
C LEU A 628 16.76 15.44 1.45
N ILE A 629 15.54 15.83 1.06
CA ILE A 629 14.41 15.98 1.99
C ILE A 629 14.07 14.64 2.63
N LYS A 630 13.98 13.56 1.82
CA LYS A 630 13.76 12.19 2.29
C LYS A 630 14.81 11.78 3.33
N ALA A 631 16.09 12.04 3.06
CA ALA A 631 17.17 11.72 3.99
C ALA A 631 17.06 12.51 5.30
N LEU A 632 16.76 13.81 5.24
CA LEU A 632 16.65 14.66 6.43
C LEU A 632 15.40 14.35 7.28
N LEU A 633 14.34 13.83 6.68
CA LEU A 633 13.17 13.32 7.41
C LEU A 633 13.50 12.03 8.20
N VAL A 634 14.18 11.08 7.55
CA VAL A 634 14.41 9.75 8.12
C VAL A 634 15.63 9.69 9.04
N HIS A 635 16.70 10.42 8.73
CA HIS A 635 17.95 10.39 9.49
C HIS A 635 17.82 10.64 11.01
N PRO A 636 16.95 11.53 11.51
CA PRO A 636 16.78 11.73 12.96
C PRO A 636 15.89 10.66 13.63
N ALA A 637 15.27 9.75 12.88
CA ALA A 637 14.41 8.72 13.44
C ALA A 637 15.21 7.77 14.32
N ARG A 638 14.61 7.40 15.45
CA ARG A 638 15.19 6.48 16.43
C ARG A 638 14.11 5.66 17.10
N TRP A 639 14.40 4.41 17.42
CA TRP A 639 13.52 3.60 18.25
C TRP A 639 13.56 4.10 19.70
N PRO A 640 12.41 4.37 20.32
CA PRO A 640 12.34 4.57 21.76
C PRO A 640 12.87 3.33 22.49
N GLU A 641 13.85 3.53 23.38
CA GLU A 641 14.59 2.42 24.02
C GLU A 641 13.67 1.52 24.84
N ASP A 642 12.74 2.12 25.60
CA ASP A 642 11.79 1.39 26.46
C ASP A 642 10.84 0.51 25.64
N THR A 643 10.29 1.05 24.55
CA THR A 643 9.39 0.31 23.65
C THR A 643 10.15 -0.81 22.92
N ALA A 644 11.35 -0.53 22.41
CA ALA A 644 12.17 -1.53 21.73
C ALA A 644 12.62 -2.65 22.68
N ALA A 645 12.93 -2.33 23.94
CA ALA A 645 13.25 -3.30 24.97
C ALA A 645 12.04 -4.18 25.30
N LEU A 646 10.86 -3.57 25.46
CA LEU A 646 9.63 -4.30 25.76
C LEU A 646 9.21 -5.25 24.63
N VAL A 647 9.25 -4.78 23.38
CA VAL A 647 8.96 -5.64 22.21
C VAL A 647 9.94 -6.81 22.12
N ARG A 648 11.24 -6.57 22.37
CA ARG A 648 12.26 -7.62 22.37
C ARG A 648 12.02 -8.66 23.47
N GLU A 649 11.63 -8.21 24.66
CA GLU A 649 11.32 -9.07 25.79
C GLU A 649 10.10 -9.95 25.51
N LEU A 650 9.04 -9.37 24.96
CA LEU A 650 7.75 -10.03 24.77
C LEU A 650 7.71 -10.99 23.58
N LEU A 651 8.23 -10.55 22.41
CA LEU A 651 7.96 -11.23 21.14
C LEU A 651 9.08 -12.17 20.68
N GLY A 652 10.24 -12.14 21.36
CA GLY A 652 11.39 -12.98 21.03
C GLY A 652 11.88 -12.79 19.58
N PRO A 653 12.56 -13.80 18.98
CA PRO A 653 13.06 -15.02 19.61
C PRO A 653 14.21 -14.75 20.60
N THR A 654 14.37 -15.59 21.63
CA THR A 654 15.44 -15.47 22.64
C THR A 654 16.65 -16.35 22.28
N GLY A 655 17.86 -15.96 22.73
CA GLY A 655 19.08 -16.74 22.53
C GLY A 655 20.11 -16.14 21.56
N ARG A 656 21.32 -16.75 21.54
CA ARG A 656 22.47 -16.27 20.76
C ARG A 656 22.18 -16.40 19.25
N GLY A 657 22.44 -15.34 18.49
CA GLY A 657 22.26 -15.32 17.02
C GLY A 657 20.88 -14.87 16.54
N GLN A 658 19.94 -14.56 17.44
CA GLN A 658 18.57 -14.16 17.10
C GLN A 658 18.38 -12.65 16.89
N ALA A 659 19.46 -11.86 16.93
CA ALA A 659 19.40 -10.40 16.92
C ALA A 659 18.70 -9.81 15.67
N SER A 660 18.78 -10.47 14.51
CA SER A 660 18.06 -10.02 13.30
C SER A 660 16.55 -10.15 13.49
N ARG A 661 16.07 -11.33 13.88
CA ARG A 661 14.64 -11.60 14.08
C ARG A 661 14.04 -10.76 15.20
N GLN A 662 14.81 -10.49 16.25
CA GLN A 662 14.39 -9.55 17.31
C GLN A 662 14.20 -8.13 16.78
N LYS A 663 15.11 -7.66 15.91
CA LYS A 663 14.97 -6.35 15.25
C LYS A 663 13.80 -6.35 14.27
N ASP A 664 13.49 -7.48 13.65
CA ASP A 664 12.34 -7.59 12.75
C ASP A 664 11.01 -7.36 13.48
N ASN A 665 10.87 -7.85 14.71
CA ASN A 665 9.69 -7.56 15.53
C ASN A 665 9.60 -6.09 15.94
N ILE A 666 10.73 -5.45 16.25
CA ILE A 666 10.76 -4.01 16.61
C ILE A 666 10.39 -3.14 15.41
N ARG A 667 11.00 -3.37 14.24
CA ARG A 667 10.78 -2.55 13.06
C ARG A 667 9.36 -2.62 12.51
N ARG A 668 8.64 -3.73 12.73
CA ARG A 668 7.23 -3.86 12.33
C ARG A 668 6.33 -2.82 13.00
N PHE A 669 6.63 -2.44 14.24
CA PHE A 669 5.89 -1.40 14.97
C PHE A 669 6.45 0.00 14.76
N LEU A 670 7.77 0.14 14.76
CA LEU A 670 8.42 1.44 14.93
C LEU A 670 9.07 1.99 13.66
N GLY A 671 9.13 1.17 12.61
CA GLY A 671 9.98 1.41 11.45
C GLY A 671 11.44 1.23 11.72
#